data_AF-A0A536VYF6-F1
#
_entry.id   AF-A0A536VYF6-F1
#
_cell.length_a   1.000
_cell.length_b   1.000
_cell.length_c   1.000
_cell.angle_alpha   90.00
_cell.angle_beta   90.00
_cell.angle_gamma   90.00
#
_symmetry.space_group_name_H-M   'P 1'
#
loop_
_entity.id
_entity.type
_entity.pdbx_description
1 polymer ?
#
loop_
_entity_poly.entity_id
_entity_poly.type
_entity_poly.pdbx_seq_one_letter_code
_entity_poly.pdbx_strand_id
1 'polypeptide(L)'
;AGRASHQVGGVPKARIFALSRDELVECTALLDAVRRGELDRLIIPPKPLDVLAQQIVAEVAAKEWTEDQLFELVRRAYPYATLTQGEFLDVVRMVADGYSTRRGHRAAYIHRDAVNGVLRGRRGSRLTALTSGGAIPDNADYNVVLEPAGQIVGTVNEDFAVESLAGDIFQLGNTSYRILRVEAGRVRVDDAHGQPPTIPFWLGEAPARTAELSHAVSRLREEISERLNEEDGKQAAFDQVVQDIGLSAPAAGQVVDYLAAGQAALGTLPTQKTIIFERFFDESGGMQLVIHSPFGSRINRAWGLALRKRFCTKFNFELQAAATEDSIVLSLSTSHSFPLESVARYLNSKTVRPLLVQAMLDAPMFGARWRWIAGTSLALPRFQGGKKVPAPLQRMRAEDLMAAVFPDQIACADNLVGDREIPDHPLVAQAVHDCLHEAMDVEGLERLLGDIESGRVAVIARDLTGPSPMAQEILTARPYAYLDDAPLEERRAQAVMGRRWLDEASAADLGRLDAAAIDRVRGEAWPEATNADELHDALLGLGFVTQDEIDRQESWRGFLDSLAMQRRATCVADRASQPPGRVKAAKTGADEAAIWVAAERLPQFHAVYPNLVLSPAIEAPAEFAERAWARDDALVEIVRSRLEGLGPTTTSAIAGSMGLPSADIEVALAKLVAEGVVMSGLFTPGVGETEWCDRSLLARIHRNTVKRLRQEIEPVSSQDFLRFLFRWQHVTPSEQRQGPDALDAIIAQLQGFEAPAAAWESEILPARLEDYEFTWLDDLCLSGRAIWTRLSHTANSGAASGRGPIRTTPVTLLPRRSAPLWTRAAPPPAVKIEELSSRAQAVVEALRSHGASFYDEIVHTTGLLRTQVEDALAELVAAGLVASDSFAGLRALLTPSEKRKPLGGTKRRRRSPLFGIEEAGRWSLVKRTPPGVPSKRAYYEPDQDMVEHIVHSLLRRYGVVFWRLLQREAAWLPPWRDMLRVLRRLEARG
;
A
#
# COMPACT_ATOMS: atom_id res chain seq x y z
N ALA A 1 -26.64 -11.51 -4.39
CA ALA A 1 -27.69 -11.71 -3.37
C ALA A 1 -28.90 -12.51 -3.87
N GLY A 2 -29.47 -12.18 -5.05
CA GLY A 2 -30.74 -12.76 -5.53
C GLY A 2 -30.81 -14.28 -5.71
N ARG A 3 -29.68 -15.02 -5.74
CA ARG A 3 -29.69 -16.50 -5.78
C ARG A 3 -29.98 -17.14 -4.42
N ALA A 4 -29.77 -16.42 -3.32
CA ALA A 4 -30.03 -16.92 -1.98
C ALA A 4 -31.51 -16.74 -1.64
N SER A 5 -32.17 -17.81 -1.17
CA SER A 5 -33.59 -17.80 -0.82
C SER A 5 -34.48 -17.27 -1.95
N HIS A 6 -34.22 -17.70 -3.18
CA HIS A 6 -34.92 -17.24 -4.40
C HIS A 6 -36.35 -17.80 -4.48
N GLN A 7 -37.20 -17.31 -3.59
CA GLN A 7 -38.63 -17.59 -3.49
C GLN A 7 -39.36 -16.30 -3.11
N VAL A 8 -40.63 -16.19 -3.47
CA VAL A 8 -41.45 -15.02 -3.10
C VAL A 8 -41.51 -14.90 -1.58
N GLY A 9 -41.17 -13.73 -1.04
CA GLY A 9 -41.08 -13.49 0.41
C GLY A 9 -39.81 -14.03 1.09
N GLY A 10 -38.90 -14.68 0.36
CA GLY A 10 -37.60 -15.10 0.88
C GLY A 10 -36.65 -13.91 1.09
N VAL A 11 -35.94 -13.88 2.22
CA VAL A 11 -34.94 -12.85 2.50
C VAL A 11 -33.60 -13.26 1.88
N PRO A 12 -33.08 -12.52 0.89
CA PRO A 12 -31.79 -12.83 0.28
C PRO A 12 -30.65 -12.52 1.26
N LYS A 13 -29.75 -13.48 1.45
CA LYS A 13 -28.57 -13.31 2.30
C LYS A 13 -27.30 -13.28 1.44
N ALA A 14 -26.54 -12.20 1.56
CA ALA A 14 -25.22 -12.07 0.96
C ALA A 14 -24.20 -11.66 2.04
N ARG A 15 -22.94 -12.07 1.87
CA ARG A 15 -21.80 -11.63 2.66
C ARG A 15 -20.74 -11.16 1.67
N ILE A 16 -20.23 -9.95 1.89
CA ILE A 16 -19.19 -9.36 1.08
C ILE A 16 -17.92 -9.35 1.93
N PHE A 17 -16.81 -9.81 1.36
CA PHE A 17 -15.51 -9.84 2.02
C PHE A 17 -14.56 -8.96 1.20
N ALA A 18 -14.27 -7.76 1.71
CA ALA A 18 -13.27 -6.90 1.12
C ALA A 18 -11.86 -7.47 1.35
N LEU A 19 -11.02 -7.40 0.33
CA LEU A 19 -9.63 -7.87 0.35
C LEU A 19 -8.64 -6.75 0.64
N SER A 20 -9.04 -5.49 0.45
CA SER A 20 -8.28 -4.28 0.76
C SER A 20 -9.13 -3.28 1.57
N ARG A 21 -8.49 -2.23 2.10
CA ARG A 21 -9.22 -1.14 2.79
C ARG A 21 -10.00 -0.27 1.82
N ASP A 22 -9.49 -0.04 0.61
CA ASP A 22 -10.22 0.68 -0.44
C ASP A 22 -11.45 -0.11 -0.91
N GLU A 23 -11.32 -1.42 -1.13
CA GLU A 23 -12.47 -2.28 -1.43
C GLU A 23 -13.48 -2.29 -0.28
N LEU A 24 -13.04 -2.17 0.98
CA LEU A 24 -13.95 -2.07 2.12
C LEU A 24 -14.77 -0.77 2.07
N VAL A 25 -14.15 0.35 1.70
CA VAL A 25 -14.85 1.62 1.48
C VAL A 25 -15.83 1.50 0.31
N GLU A 26 -15.42 0.89 -0.80
CA GLU A 26 -16.29 0.66 -1.96
C GLU A 26 -17.48 -0.24 -1.63
N CYS A 27 -17.25 -1.36 -0.94
CA CYS A 27 -18.30 -2.27 -0.50
C CYS A 27 -19.28 -1.56 0.46
N THR A 28 -18.77 -0.65 1.30
CA THR A 28 -19.60 0.16 2.20
C THR A 28 -20.49 1.11 1.40
N ALA A 29 -19.92 1.81 0.41
CA ALA A 29 -20.66 2.68 -0.49
C ALA A 29 -21.70 1.92 -1.33
N LEU A 30 -21.36 0.73 -1.81
CA LEU A 30 -22.28 -0.16 -2.52
C LEU A 30 -23.48 -0.55 -1.64
N LEU A 31 -23.25 -0.88 -0.38
CA LEU A 31 -24.33 -1.21 0.56
C LEU A 31 -25.22 -0.01 0.86
N ASP A 32 -24.65 1.18 0.98
CA ASP A 32 -25.39 2.44 1.10
C ASP A 32 -26.25 2.71 -0.15
N ALA A 33 -25.67 2.62 -1.35
CA ALA A 33 -26.37 2.79 -2.62
C ALA A 33 -27.55 1.82 -2.76
N VAL A 34 -27.36 0.53 -2.44
CA VAL A 34 -28.42 -0.48 -2.45
C VAL A 34 -29.56 -0.13 -1.47
N ARG A 35 -29.24 0.41 -0.28
CA ARG A 35 -30.26 0.86 0.68
C ARG A 35 -31.04 2.07 0.19
N ARG A 36 -30.37 2.97 -0.53
CA ARG A 36 -30.99 4.16 -1.15
C ARG A 36 -31.76 3.84 -2.43
N GLY A 37 -31.66 2.61 -2.96
CA GLY A 37 -32.27 2.22 -4.22
C GLY A 37 -31.56 2.81 -5.44
N GLU A 38 -30.30 3.20 -5.29
CA GLU A 38 -29.44 3.70 -6.35
C GLU A 38 -28.93 2.50 -7.16
N LEU A 39 -29.15 2.51 -8.47
CA LEU A 39 -28.74 1.46 -9.41
C LEU A 39 -27.89 2.06 -10.52
N ASP A 40 -26.96 1.27 -11.01
CA ASP A 40 -26.13 1.63 -12.15
C ASP A 40 -26.98 1.89 -13.40
N ARG A 41 -26.63 2.94 -14.14
CA ARG A 41 -27.27 3.25 -15.41
C ARG A 41 -26.81 2.27 -16.48
N LEU A 42 -27.76 1.62 -17.15
CA LEU A 42 -27.48 0.85 -18.36
C LEU A 42 -27.23 1.80 -19.54
N ILE A 43 -26.02 1.75 -20.10
CA ILE A 43 -25.63 2.52 -21.28
C ILE A 43 -25.67 1.57 -22.49
N ILE A 44 -26.49 1.90 -23.48
CA ILE A 44 -26.56 1.16 -24.74
C ILE A 44 -25.62 1.86 -25.73
N PRO A 45 -24.60 1.18 -26.30
CA PRO A 45 -23.70 1.78 -27.26
C PRO A 45 -24.44 2.32 -28.49
N PRO A 46 -24.20 3.58 -28.90
CA PRO A 46 -24.80 4.13 -30.10
C PRO A 46 -24.07 3.61 -31.35
N LYS A 47 -24.84 3.24 -32.38
CA LYS A 47 -24.35 2.92 -33.73
C LYS A 47 -23.10 2.00 -33.79
N PRO A 48 -23.06 0.81 -33.16
CA PRO A 48 -21.92 -0.09 -33.29
C PRO A 48 -21.77 -0.57 -34.75
N LEU A 49 -20.82 0.03 -35.49
CA LEU A 49 -20.70 -0.10 -36.95
C LEU A 49 -20.19 -1.47 -37.37
N ASP A 50 -19.42 -2.14 -36.52
CA ASP A 50 -18.94 -3.49 -36.71
C ASP A 50 -20.08 -4.52 -36.65
N VAL A 51 -20.96 -4.41 -35.65
CA VAL A 51 -22.19 -5.21 -35.55
C VAL A 51 -23.11 -4.90 -36.73
N LEU A 52 -23.24 -3.63 -37.12
CA LEU A 52 -24.02 -3.24 -38.29
C LEU A 52 -23.50 -3.89 -39.58
N ALA A 53 -22.19 -3.87 -39.82
CA ALA A 53 -21.56 -4.50 -40.97
C ALA A 53 -21.92 -5.99 -41.07
N GLN A 54 -21.82 -6.71 -39.94
CA GLN A 54 -22.19 -8.12 -39.86
C GLN A 54 -23.67 -8.35 -40.22
N GLN A 55 -24.57 -7.54 -39.67
CA GLN A 55 -26.02 -7.68 -39.90
C GLN A 55 -26.41 -7.32 -41.33
N ILE A 56 -25.80 -6.31 -41.93
CA ILE A 56 -25.98 -5.98 -43.35
C ILE A 56 -25.58 -7.19 -44.22
N VAL A 57 -24.42 -7.79 -43.97
CA VAL A 57 -23.97 -8.98 -44.72
C VAL A 57 -24.94 -10.15 -44.53
N ALA A 58 -25.44 -10.38 -43.31
CA ALA A 58 -26.38 -11.46 -43.01
C ALA A 58 -27.73 -11.27 -43.73
N GLU A 59 -28.30 -10.06 -43.67
CA GLU A 59 -29.58 -9.72 -44.29
C GLU A 59 -29.51 -9.78 -45.82
N VAL A 60 -28.48 -9.18 -46.42
CA VAL A 60 -28.27 -9.16 -47.88
C VAL A 60 -27.88 -10.54 -48.43
N ALA A 61 -27.29 -11.42 -47.61
CA ALA A 61 -27.04 -12.81 -47.97
C ALA A 61 -28.30 -13.70 -47.90
N ALA A 62 -29.32 -13.29 -47.15
CA ALA A 62 -30.59 -14.00 -47.07
C ALA A 62 -31.54 -13.64 -48.22
N LYS A 63 -31.58 -12.35 -48.62
CA LYS A 63 -32.39 -11.87 -49.75
C LYS A 63 -31.83 -10.57 -50.34
N GLU A 64 -32.31 -10.22 -51.53
CA GLU A 64 -32.05 -8.93 -52.17
C GLU A 64 -32.75 -7.79 -51.43
N TRP A 65 -32.06 -6.65 -51.33
CA TRP A 65 -32.56 -5.43 -50.69
C TRP A 65 -32.28 -4.21 -51.57
N THR A 66 -33.12 -3.19 -51.48
CA THR A 66 -32.74 -1.83 -51.90
C THR A 66 -32.00 -1.14 -50.74
N GLU A 67 -31.08 -0.22 -51.06
CA GLU A 67 -30.31 0.54 -50.05
C GLU A 67 -31.24 1.24 -49.06
N ASP A 68 -32.30 1.91 -49.56
CA ASP A 68 -33.27 2.65 -48.74
C ASP A 68 -34.09 1.73 -47.83
N GLN A 69 -34.59 0.59 -48.34
CA GLN A 69 -35.40 -0.32 -47.52
C GLN A 69 -34.58 -0.98 -46.41
N LEU A 70 -33.31 -1.31 -46.67
CA LEU A 70 -32.43 -1.87 -45.65
C LEU A 70 -32.07 -0.83 -44.59
N PHE A 71 -31.78 0.41 -45.01
CA PHE A 71 -31.55 1.53 -44.10
C PHE A 71 -32.76 1.77 -43.17
N GLU A 72 -33.97 1.82 -43.73
CA GLU A 72 -35.22 1.99 -42.97
C GLU A 72 -35.56 0.78 -42.08
N LEU A 73 -35.04 -0.42 -42.38
CA LEU A 73 -35.13 -1.55 -41.46
C LEU A 73 -34.19 -1.36 -40.27
N VAL A 74 -32.93 -1.04 -40.54
CA VAL A 74 -31.87 -0.90 -39.52
C VAL A 74 -32.24 0.18 -38.51
N ARG A 75 -32.76 1.33 -38.95
CA ARG A 75 -33.15 2.44 -38.07
C ARG A 75 -34.29 2.14 -37.09
N ARG A 76 -35.00 1.02 -37.26
CA ARG A 76 -36.03 0.57 -36.29
C ARG A 76 -35.42 0.02 -35.01
N ALA A 77 -34.15 -0.41 -35.05
CA ALA A 77 -33.44 -0.85 -33.86
C ALA A 77 -32.88 0.35 -33.10
N TYR A 78 -33.05 0.34 -31.77
CA TYR A 78 -32.69 1.46 -30.88
C TYR A 78 -31.25 1.99 -31.08
N PRO A 79 -30.19 1.15 -31.16
CA PRO A 79 -28.82 1.64 -31.35
C PRO A 79 -28.60 2.44 -32.65
N TYR A 80 -29.43 2.22 -33.67
CA TYR A 80 -29.28 2.82 -35.01
C TYR A 80 -30.37 3.85 -35.32
N ALA A 81 -31.20 4.25 -34.36
CA ALA A 81 -32.30 5.19 -34.60
C ALA A 81 -31.83 6.55 -35.19
N THR A 82 -30.62 6.98 -34.80
CA THR A 82 -29.95 8.21 -35.25
C THR A 82 -28.90 7.97 -36.34
N LEU A 83 -28.80 6.76 -36.89
CA LEU A 83 -27.89 6.44 -37.99
C LEU A 83 -28.25 7.29 -39.22
N THR A 84 -27.26 7.98 -39.77
CA THR A 84 -27.43 8.78 -40.99
C THR A 84 -27.27 7.90 -42.23
N GLN A 85 -27.84 8.34 -43.34
CA GLN A 85 -27.71 7.60 -44.60
C GLN A 85 -26.25 7.54 -45.09
N GLY A 86 -25.45 8.58 -44.84
CA GLY A 86 -24.01 8.60 -45.14
C GLY A 86 -23.25 7.49 -44.41
N GLU A 87 -23.35 7.47 -43.06
CA GLU A 87 -22.70 6.44 -42.23
C GLU A 87 -23.13 5.01 -42.64
N PHE A 88 -24.42 4.81 -42.95
CA PHE A 88 -24.91 3.53 -43.46
C PHE A 88 -24.26 3.15 -44.80
N LEU A 89 -24.21 4.10 -45.74
CA LEU A 89 -23.60 3.87 -47.05
C LEU A 89 -22.10 3.62 -46.96
N ASP A 90 -21.39 4.22 -46.01
CA ASP A 90 -19.96 3.97 -45.81
C ASP A 90 -19.71 2.53 -45.34
N VAL A 91 -20.55 2.02 -44.44
CA VAL A 91 -20.50 0.60 -44.04
C VAL A 91 -20.86 -0.31 -45.21
N VAL A 92 -21.90 0.01 -45.99
CA VAL A 92 -22.28 -0.74 -47.21
C VAL A 92 -21.14 -0.77 -48.21
N ARG A 93 -20.47 0.36 -48.48
CA ARG A 93 -19.31 0.42 -49.37
C ARG A 93 -18.17 -0.42 -48.83
N MET A 94 -17.86 -0.31 -47.54
CA MET A 94 -16.82 -1.12 -46.90
C MET A 94 -17.05 -2.62 -47.07
N VAL A 95 -18.27 -3.13 -46.87
CA VAL A 95 -18.55 -4.57 -47.05
C VAL A 95 -18.78 -4.99 -48.52
N ALA A 96 -19.00 -4.02 -49.42
CA ALA A 96 -19.12 -4.25 -50.86
C ALA A 96 -17.75 -4.29 -51.56
N ASP A 97 -16.90 -3.35 -51.20
CA ASP A 97 -15.57 -3.11 -51.75
C ASP A 97 -14.51 -3.91 -50.98
N GLY A 98 -14.73 -4.23 -49.71
CA GLY A 98 -13.73 -4.94 -48.91
C GLY A 98 -12.38 -4.20 -48.87
N TYR A 99 -11.29 -4.95 -48.82
CA TYR A 99 -9.94 -4.37 -48.78
C TYR A 99 -8.95 -5.16 -49.65
N SER A 100 -7.93 -4.46 -50.12
CA SER A 100 -6.88 -5.01 -50.99
C SER A 100 -5.62 -5.29 -50.18
N THR A 101 -5.19 -6.56 -50.17
CA THR A 101 -3.93 -6.98 -49.54
C THR A 101 -2.94 -7.47 -50.60
N ARG A 102 -1.69 -7.73 -50.19
CA ARG A 102 -0.71 -8.46 -51.01
C ARG A 102 -1.23 -9.83 -51.50
N ARG A 103 -2.25 -10.40 -50.84
CA ARG A 103 -2.87 -11.70 -51.16
C ARG A 103 -4.19 -11.55 -51.93
N GLY A 104 -4.44 -10.37 -52.50
CA GLY A 104 -5.64 -10.05 -53.27
C GLY A 104 -6.74 -9.38 -52.45
N HIS A 105 -7.88 -9.20 -53.11
CA HIS A 105 -9.07 -8.51 -52.62
C HIS A 105 -9.88 -9.42 -51.67
N ARG A 106 -10.24 -8.92 -50.49
CA ARG A 106 -10.86 -9.70 -49.39
C ARG A 106 -12.01 -8.93 -48.74
N ALA A 107 -12.84 -9.65 -47.98
CA ALA A 107 -13.99 -9.14 -47.23
C ALA A 107 -15.06 -8.38 -48.03
N ALA A 108 -15.06 -8.49 -49.35
CA ALA A 108 -16.16 -8.05 -50.20
C ALA A 108 -17.27 -9.12 -50.19
N TYR A 109 -18.29 -8.92 -49.35
CA TYR A 109 -19.39 -9.87 -49.15
C TYR A 109 -20.68 -9.49 -49.88
N ILE A 110 -20.86 -8.23 -50.25
CA ILE A 110 -22.05 -7.81 -50.99
C ILE A 110 -21.69 -7.24 -52.36
N HIS A 111 -22.59 -7.42 -53.31
CA HIS A 111 -22.56 -6.78 -54.60
C HIS A 111 -23.48 -5.57 -54.54
N ARG A 112 -22.90 -4.39 -54.76
CA ARG A 112 -23.60 -3.11 -54.75
C ARG A 112 -23.83 -2.62 -56.17
N ASP A 113 -25.08 -2.58 -56.59
CA ASP A 113 -25.51 -1.91 -57.81
C ASP A 113 -25.89 -0.47 -57.47
N ALA A 114 -24.92 0.44 -57.52
CA ALA A 114 -25.11 1.84 -57.16
C ALA A 114 -26.00 2.60 -58.15
N VAL A 115 -26.20 2.10 -59.37
CA VAL A 115 -27.07 2.72 -60.38
C VAL A 115 -28.53 2.48 -60.04
N ASN A 116 -28.88 1.26 -59.64
CA ASN A 116 -30.24 0.87 -59.29
C ASN A 116 -30.54 0.90 -57.79
N GLY A 117 -29.52 1.16 -56.94
CA GLY A 117 -29.65 1.18 -55.49
C GLY A 117 -29.94 -0.19 -54.88
N VAL A 118 -29.39 -1.27 -55.45
CA VAL A 118 -29.70 -2.66 -55.09
C VAL A 118 -28.48 -3.39 -54.51
N LEU A 119 -28.71 -4.14 -53.43
CA LEU A 119 -27.71 -4.94 -52.72
C LEU A 119 -28.01 -6.44 -52.85
N ARG A 120 -27.01 -7.22 -53.25
CA ARG A 120 -27.10 -8.68 -53.39
C ARG A 120 -25.94 -9.39 -52.69
N GLY A 121 -26.19 -10.52 -52.04
CA GLY A 121 -25.12 -11.31 -51.43
C GLY A 121 -24.17 -11.88 -52.48
N ARG A 122 -22.86 -11.76 -52.27
CA ARG A 122 -21.85 -12.49 -53.07
C ARG A 122 -21.78 -13.97 -52.64
N ARG A 123 -21.08 -14.78 -53.44
CA ARG A 123 -20.86 -16.19 -53.13
C ARG A 123 -20.02 -16.31 -51.85
N GLY A 124 -20.53 -17.02 -50.85
CA GLY A 124 -19.86 -17.28 -49.57
C GLY A 124 -20.32 -16.40 -48.41
N SER A 125 -21.03 -15.30 -48.67
CA SER A 125 -21.44 -14.33 -47.65
C SER A 125 -22.35 -14.94 -46.58
N ARG A 126 -23.31 -15.77 -46.99
CA ARG A 126 -24.19 -16.51 -46.07
C ARG A 126 -23.41 -17.43 -45.13
N LEU A 127 -22.42 -18.15 -45.67
CA LEU A 127 -21.62 -19.07 -44.86
C LEU A 127 -20.72 -18.31 -43.87
N THR A 128 -20.11 -17.20 -44.31
CA THR A 128 -19.29 -16.36 -43.44
C THR A 128 -20.12 -15.75 -42.31
N ALA A 129 -21.29 -15.17 -42.60
CA ALA A 129 -22.18 -14.61 -41.59
C ALA A 129 -22.61 -15.65 -40.54
N LEU A 130 -22.96 -16.87 -40.96
CA LEU A 130 -23.38 -17.94 -40.05
C LEU A 130 -22.24 -18.50 -39.19
N THR A 131 -21.02 -18.57 -39.73
CA THR A 131 -19.89 -19.22 -39.03
C THR A 131 -19.04 -18.24 -38.24
N SER A 132 -18.98 -16.98 -38.66
CA SER A 132 -18.13 -15.95 -38.04
C SER A 132 -18.90 -14.84 -37.35
N GLY A 133 -20.24 -14.83 -37.44
CA GLY A 133 -21.06 -13.84 -36.78
C GLY A 133 -21.14 -14.01 -35.26
N GLY A 134 -21.40 -12.91 -34.56
CA GLY A 134 -21.52 -12.81 -33.11
C GLY A 134 -20.86 -11.53 -32.60
N ALA A 135 -21.33 -10.99 -31.48
CA ALA A 135 -20.78 -9.77 -30.88
C ALA A 135 -19.70 -10.05 -29.81
N ILE A 136 -19.65 -11.27 -29.27
CA ILE A 136 -18.61 -11.65 -28.30
C ILE A 136 -17.29 -11.80 -29.08
N PRO A 137 -16.22 -11.07 -28.72
CA PRO A 137 -14.93 -11.18 -29.40
C PRO A 137 -14.27 -12.55 -29.19
N ASP A 138 -13.43 -12.96 -30.13
CA ASP A 138 -12.57 -14.13 -29.96
C ASP A 138 -11.33 -13.73 -29.16
N ASN A 139 -11.32 -14.11 -27.88
CA ASN A 139 -10.14 -13.92 -27.02
C ASN A 139 -9.18 -15.07 -27.30
N ALA A 140 -7.92 -14.73 -27.51
CA ALA A 140 -6.86 -15.69 -27.79
C ALA A 140 -5.95 -15.86 -26.59
N ASP A 141 -5.27 -17.00 -26.48
CA ASP A 141 -4.22 -17.12 -25.48
C ASP A 141 -2.89 -16.50 -25.98
N TYR A 142 -2.10 -16.01 -25.05
CA TYR A 142 -0.69 -15.62 -25.20
C TYR A 142 0.18 -16.72 -24.63
N ASN A 143 1.26 -17.07 -25.33
CA ASN A 143 2.24 -18.02 -24.83
C ASN A 143 3.15 -17.36 -23.79
N VAL A 144 3.28 -17.95 -22.61
CA VAL A 144 4.22 -17.51 -21.58
C VAL A 144 5.59 -18.14 -21.87
N VAL A 145 6.60 -17.32 -22.10
CA VAL A 145 7.96 -17.73 -22.51
C VAL A 145 8.96 -17.32 -21.43
N LEU A 146 9.61 -18.31 -20.78
CA LEU A 146 10.64 -18.11 -19.77
C LEU A 146 11.98 -17.72 -20.41
N GLU A 147 12.54 -16.60 -20.00
CA GLU A 147 13.87 -16.10 -20.35
C GLU A 147 14.89 -16.43 -19.24
N PRO A 148 16.19 -16.58 -19.56
CA PRO A 148 16.81 -16.50 -20.89
C PRO A 148 16.66 -17.80 -21.73
N ALA A 149 15.99 -18.83 -21.19
CA ALA A 149 15.91 -20.15 -21.82
C ALA A 149 15.05 -20.21 -23.10
N GLY A 150 14.19 -19.20 -23.33
CA GLY A 150 13.22 -19.17 -24.42
C GLY A 150 12.14 -20.26 -24.37
N GLN A 151 11.92 -20.88 -23.20
CA GLN A 151 11.04 -22.04 -23.03
C GLN A 151 9.58 -21.61 -22.80
N ILE A 152 8.62 -22.20 -23.51
CA ILE A 152 7.20 -21.97 -23.24
C ILE A 152 6.80 -22.72 -21.95
N VAL A 153 6.35 -21.98 -20.94
CA VAL A 153 5.94 -22.53 -19.62
C VAL A 153 4.43 -22.63 -19.44
N GLY A 154 3.65 -22.01 -20.32
CA GLY A 154 2.19 -22.18 -20.41
C GLY A 154 1.53 -21.06 -21.21
N THR A 155 0.26 -20.77 -20.93
CA THR A 155 -0.52 -19.75 -21.62
C THR A 155 -1.36 -18.90 -20.68
N VAL A 156 -1.64 -17.67 -21.07
CA VAL A 156 -2.54 -16.72 -20.39
C VAL A 156 -3.53 -16.11 -21.39
N ASN A 157 -4.71 -15.64 -20.99
CA ASN A 157 -5.64 -14.99 -21.93
C ASN A 157 -5.06 -13.65 -22.40
N GLU A 158 -5.42 -13.25 -23.61
CA GLU A 158 -5.08 -11.98 -24.24
C GLU A 158 -5.58 -10.77 -23.48
N ASP A 159 -6.76 -10.80 -22.86
CA ASP A 159 -7.19 -9.69 -22.01
C ASP A 159 -6.22 -9.53 -20.84
N PHE A 160 -5.87 -10.66 -20.21
CA PHE A 160 -4.84 -10.68 -19.17
C PHE A 160 -3.51 -10.16 -19.73
N ALA A 161 -3.04 -10.63 -20.88
CA ALA A 161 -1.76 -10.20 -21.42
C ALA A 161 -1.74 -8.72 -21.82
N VAL A 162 -2.83 -8.19 -22.38
CA VAL A 162 -2.95 -6.79 -22.81
C VAL A 162 -3.13 -5.84 -21.62
N GLU A 163 -3.73 -6.32 -20.54
CA GLU A 163 -3.86 -5.59 -19.28
C GLU A 163 -2.67 -5.83 -18.32
N SER A 164 -1.81 -6.81 -18.61
CA SER A 164 -0.61 -7.13 -17.85
C SER A 164 0.57 -6.33 -18.35
N LEU A 165 1.48 -6.03 -17.44
CA LEU A 165 2.61 -5.14 -17.67
C LEU A 165 3.93 -5.84 -17.36
N ALA A 166 5.01 -5.28 -17.89
CA ALA A 166 6.35 -5.66 -17.44
C ALA A 166 6.47 -5.43 -15.92
N GLY A 167 6.80 -6.50 -15.19
CA GLY A 167 7.00 -6.54 -13.75
C GLY A 167 5.92 -7.23 -12.98
N ASP A 168 4.79 -7.49 -13.63
CA ASP A 168 3.72 -8.23 -13.01
C ASP A 168 4.13 -9.68 -12.80
N ILE A 169 4.09 -10.07 -11.54
CA ILE A 169 4.23 -11.45 -11.10
C ILE A 169 2.86 -12.10 -11.12
N PHE A 170 2.72 -13.15 -11.89
CA PHE A 170 1.51 -13.96 -11.91
C PHE A 170 1.85 -15.42 -11.67
N GLN A 171 0.87 -16.17 -11.19
CA GLN A 171 1.06 -17.59 -10.88
C GLN A 171 0.57 -18.43 -12.05
N LEU A 172 1.46 -19.25 -12.60
CA LEU A 172 1.15 -20.22 -13.65
C LEU A 172 1.45 -21.62 -13.10
N GLY A 173 0.40 -22.37 -12.79
CA GLY A 173 0.51 -23.59 -12.01
C GLY A 173 0.88 -23.28 -10.56
N ASN A 174 1.99 -23.84 -10.07
CA ASN A 174 2.50 -23.58 -8.71
C ASN A 174 3.69 -22.61 -8.68
N THR A 175 4.17 -22.17 -9.84
CA THR A 175 5.34 -21.31 -9.99
C THR A 175 4.90 -19.88 -10.25
N SER A 176 5.60 -18.93 -9.65
CA SER A 176 5.34 -17.50 -9.86
C SER A 176 6.32 -16.98 -10.90
N TYR A 177 5.82 -16.30 -11.91
CA TYR A 177 6.59 -15.77 -13.03
C TYR A 177 6.41 -14.27 -13.11
N ARG A 178 7.50 -13.54 -13.29
CA ARG A 178 7.52 -12.09 -13.47
C ARG A 178 7.55 -11.78 -14.97
N ILE A 179 6.58 -11.03 -15.46
CA ILE A 179 6.55 -10.56 -16.84
C ILE A 179 7.73 -9.62 -17.08
N LEU A 180 8.48 -9.85 -18.14
CA LEU A 180 9.55 -8.98 -18.61
C LEU A 180 9.04 -8.02 -19.69
N ARG A 181 8.14 -8.51 -20.54
CA ARG A 181 7.48 -7.75 -21.62
C ARG A 181 6.34 -8.54 -22.24
N VAL A 182 5.32 -7.84 -22.72
CA VAL A 182 4.26 -8.41 -23.54
C VAL A 182 4.56 -8.10 -25.02
N GLU A 183 4.57 -9.15 -25.84
CA GLU A 183 4.66 -9.06 -27.30
C GLU A 183 3.35 -9.57 -27.91
N ALA A 184 3.08 -9.26 -29.17
CA ALA A 184 1.92 -9.81 -29.88
C ALA A 184 1.84 -11.35 -29.80
N GLY A 185 0.97 -11.85 -28.93
CA GLY A 185 0.75 -13.27 -28.68
C GLY A 185 1.76 -14.00 -27.80
N ARG A 186 2.70 -13.30 -27.15
CA ARG A 186 3.66 -13.89 -26.21
C ARG A 186 3.85 -12.98 -25.00
N VAL A 187 3.92 -13.56 -23.81
CA VAL A 187 4.33 -12.88 -22.59
C VAL A 187 5.69 -13.45 -22.22
N ARG A 188 6.75 -12.63 -22.26
CA ARG A 188 8.08 -13.08 -21.81
C ARG A 188 8.19 -12.91 -20.32
N VAL A 189 8.73 -13.90 -19.63
CA VAL A 189 8.78 -13.93 -18.17
C VAL A 189 10.14 -14.41 -17.67
N ASP A 190 10.46 -14.08 -16.43
CA ASP A 190 11.52 -14.69 -15.63
C ASP A 190 10.90 -15.37 -14.39
N ASP A 191 11.62 -16.27 -13.73
CA ASP A 191 11.17 -16.89 -12.48
C ASP A 191 11.13 -15.83 -11.36
N ALA A 192 9.96 -15.66 -10.73
CA ALA A 192 9.80 -14.74 -9.61
C ALA A 192 10.23 -15.35 -8.27
N HIS A 193 10.82 -16.56 -8.27
CA HIS A 193 11.37 -17.27 -7.11
C HIS A 193 10.40 -17.38 -5.93
N GLY A 194 9.12 -17.62 -6.24
CA GLY A 194 8.07 -17.77 -5.23
C GLY A 194 7.58 -16.46 -4.61
N GLN A 195 7.92 -15.30 -5.19
CA GLN A 195 7.27 -14.04 -4.85
C GLN A 195 5.76 -14.15 -5.09
N PRO A 196 4.93 -13.59 -4.18
CA PRO A 196 3.49 -13.69 -4.29
C PRO A 196 3.00 -13.02 -5.59
N PRO A 197 2.00 -13.60 -6.28
CA PRO A 197 1.46 -13.00 -7.49
C PRO A 197 0.89 -11.61 -7.20
N THR A 198 1.38 -10.65 -7.96
CA THR A 198 0.93 -9.26 -8.00
C THR A 198 -0.47 -9.14 -8.58
N ILE A 199 -0.79 -9.90 -9.63
CA ILE A 199 -2.14 -9.99 -10.18
C ILE A 199 -2.77 -11.29 -9.68
N PRO A 200 -3.86 -11.28 -8.89
CA PRO A 200 -4.60 -12.49 -8.62
C PRO A 200 -5.36 -12.99 -9.85
N PHE A 201 -5.73 -14.24 -9.71
CA PHE A 201 -6.33 -15.12 -10.69
C PHE A 201 -7.61 -14.55 -11.35
N TRP A 202 -7.46 -14.11 -12.62
CA TRP A 202 -8.44 -13.96 -13.71
C TRP A 202 -9.76 -13.22 -13.46
N LEU A 203 -9.96 -12.11 -14.18
CA LEU A 203 -11.26 -11.68 -14.71
C LEU A 203 -11.02 -10.98 -16.05
N GLY A 204 -11.55 -11.52 -17.16
CA GLY A 204 -11.62 -10.78 -18.41
C GLY A 204 -12.55 -9.58 -18.24
N GLU A 205 -12.21 -8.45 -18.87
CA GLU A 205 -13.01 -7.22 -18.99
C GLU A 205 -14.03 -7.04 -17.84
N ALA A 206 -13.55 -7.02 -16.60
CA ALA A 206 -14.42 -6.68 -15.48
C ALA A 206 -14.84 -5.23 -15.69
N PRO A 207 -16.14 -4.90 -15.62
CA PRO A 207 -16.58 -3.53 -15.82
C PRO A 207 -15.93 -2.65 -14.76
N ALA A 208 -15.31 -1.56 -15.22
CA ALA A 208 -14.83 -0.48 -14.36
C ALA A 208 -15.96 0.03 -13.46
N ARG A 209 -15.59 0.64 -12.33
CA ARG A 209 -16.56 1.25 -11.42
C ARG A 209 -17.42 2.26 -12.17
N THR A 210 -18.73 2.16 -11.98
CA THR A 210 -19.72 3.05 -12.61
C THR A 210 -19.63 4.46 -12.06
N ALA A 211 -20.21 5.43 -12.78
CA ALA A 211 -20.29 6.80 -12.31
C ALA A 211 -21.13 6.90 -11.03
N GLU A 212 -22.22 6.11 -10.95
CA GLU A 212 -23.10 6.04 -9.79
C GLU A 212 -22.38 5.49 -8.56
N LEU A 213 -21.64 4.38 -8.68
CA LEU A 213 -20.89 3.83 -7.56
C LEU A 213 -19.70 4.73 -7.17
N SER A 214 -19.04 5.37 -8.14
CA SER A 214 -17.98 6.36 -7.86
C SER A 214 -18.54 7.56 -7.08
N HIS A 215 -19.75 8.02 -7.41
CA HIS A 215 -20.45 9.06 -6.67
C HIS A 215 -20.78 8.61 -5.24
N ALA A 216 -21.27 7.38 -5.06
CA ALA A 216 -21.54 6.83 -3.73
C ALA A 216 -20.27 6.72 -2.86
N VAL A 217 -19.13 6.33 -3.45
CA VAL A 217 -17.83 6.33 -2.76
C VAL A 217 -17.41 7.74 -2.34
N SER A 218 -17.53 8.71 -3.25
CA SER A 218 -17.26 10.12 -2.94
C SER A 218 -18.14 10.64 -1.81
N ARG A 219 -19.44 10.36 -1.87
CA ARG A 219 -20.42 10.77 -0.86
C ARG A 219 -20.10 10.17 0.50
N LEU A 220 -19.77 8.88 0.56
CA LEU A 220 -19.36 8.24 1.81
C LEU A 220 -18.12 8.91 2.43
N ARG A 221 -17.13 9.27 1.61
CA ARG A 221 -15.93 9.99 2.07
C ARG A 221 -16.27 11.40 2.56
N GLU A 222 -17.14 12.12 1.86
CA GLU A 222 -17.63 13.45 2.27
C GLU A 222 -18.35 13.37 3.62
N GLU A 223 -19.35 12.49 3.75
CA GLU A 223 -20.13 12.32 4.97
C GLU A 223 -19.25 11.92 6.17
N ILE A 224 -18.28 11.00 5.98
CA ILE A 224 -17.35 10.62 7.04
C ILE A 224 -16.39 11.76 7.39
N SER A 225 -15.87 12.50 6.40
CA SER A 225 -14.98 13.63 6.65
C SER A 225 -15.65 14.73 7.45
N GLU A 226 -16.92 15.02 7.16
CA GLU A 226 -17.73 15.98 7.91
C GLU A 226 -17.84 15.57 9.39
N ARG A 227 -18.16 14.30 9.67
CA ARG A 227 -18.22 13.77 11.04
C ARG A 227 -16.89 13.82 11.75
N LEU A 228 -15.79 13.51 11.07
CA LEU A 228 -14.46 13.52 11.66
C LEU A 228 -14.03 14.92 12.15
N ASN A 229 -14.63 15.98 11.62
CA ASN A 229 -14.37 17.36 12.05
C ASN A 229 -15.22 17.82 13.25
N GLU A 230 -16.17 17.00 13.72
CA GLU A 230 -16.99 17.28 14.91
C GLU A 230 -16.26 16.91 16.22
N GLU A 231 -16.74 17.41 17.37
CA GLU A 231 -16.30 16.89 18.68
C GLU A 231 -16.67 15.41 18.80
N ASP A 232 -15.73 14.57 19.26
CA ASP A 232 -15.84 13.10 19.22
C ASP A 232 -16.06 12.51 17.81
N GLY A 233 -15.53 13.16 16.77
CA GLY A 233 -15.85 12.87 15.37
C GLY A 233 -15.68 11.41 14.92
N LYS A 234 -14.72 10.64 15.49
CA LYS A 234 -14.58 9.20 15.20
C LYS A 234 -15.78 8.38 15.68
N GLN A 235 -16.30 8.68 16.86
CA GLN A 235 -17.48 8.02 17.41
C GLN A 235 -18.72 8.36 16.56
N ALA A 236 -18.88 9.63 16.18
CA ALA A 236 -19.97 10.07 15.31
C ALA A 236 -19.95 9.38 13.94
N ALA A 237 -18.78 9.33 13.28
CA ALA A 237 -18.60 8.63 12.01
C ALA A 237 -18.89 7.12 12.13
N PHE A 238 -18.44 6.50 13.22
CA PHE A 238 -18.70 5.09 13.49
C PHE A 238 -20.18 4.78 13.67
N ASP A 239 -20.87 5.59 14.46
CA ASP A 239 -22.30 5.41 14.72
C ASP A 239 -23.12 5.55 13.44
N GLN A 240 -22.78 6.50 12.58
CA GLN A 240 -23.40 6.65 11.27
C GLN A 240 -23.23 5.38 10.42
N VAL A 241 -22.00 4.88 10.26
CA VAL A 241 -21.72 3.69 9.42
C VAL A 241 -22.42 2.43 9.96
N VAL A 242 -22.49 2.29 11.29
CA VAL A 242 -23.18 1.15 11.92
C VAL A 242 -24.70 1.26 11.81
N GLN A 243 -25.27 2.44 12.03
CA GLN A 243 -26.73 2.62 12.08
C GLN A 243 -27.33 2.74 10.68
N ASP A 244 -26.77 3.62 9.85
CA ASP A 244 -27.37 4.00 8.56
C ASP A 244 -27.05 3.00 7.47
N ILE A 245 -25.84 2.41 7.48
CA ILE A 245 -25.38 1.43 6.48
C ILE A 245 -25.46 -0.01 7.00
N GLY A 246 -25.49 -0.20 8.33
CA GLY A 246 -25.65 -1.53 8.95
C GLY A 246 -24.41 -2.40 8.88
N LEU A 247 -23.22 -1.79 8.84
CA LEU A 247 -21.97 -2.54 8.92
C LEU A 247 -21.76 -3.14 10.31
N SER A 248 -21.05 -4.27 10.37
CA SER A 248 -20.58 -4.80 11.64
C SER A 248 -19.58 -3.83 12.28
N ALA A 249 -19.62 -3.67 13.60
CA ALA A 249 -18.71 -2.79 14.34
C ALA A 249 -17.21 -2.94 13.96
N PRO A 250 -16.65 -4.15 13.78
CA PRO A 250 -15.25 -4.30 13.37
C PRO A 250 -14.92 -3.69 12.00
N ALA A 251 -15.85 -3.79 11.05
CA ALA A 251 -15.69 -3.24 9.70
C ALA A 251 -15.88 -1.72 9.71
N ALA A 252 -16.90 -1.22 10.42
CA ALA A 252 -17.14 0.21 10.58
C ALA A 252 -15.93 0.92 11.21
N GLY A 253 -15.36 0.36 12.28
CA GLY A 253 -14.15 0.91 12.90
C GLY A 253 -12.97 0.95 11.93
N GLN A 254 -12.79 -0.08 11.10
CA GLN A 254 -11.71 -0.10 10.11
C GLN A 254 -11.88 0.95 8.99
N VAL A 255 -13.11 1.20 8.53
CA VAL A 255 -13.41 2.26 7.55
C VAL A 255 -13.09 3.63 8.17
N VAL A 256 -13.60 3.89 9.38
CA VAL A 256 -13.39 5.17 10.07
C VAL A 256 -11.91 5.41 10.37
N ASP A 257 -11.21 4.43 10.93
CA ASP A 257 -9.76 4.52 11.19
C ASP A 257 -8.97 4.79 9.91
N TYR A 258 -9.30 4.11 8.81
CA TYR A 258 -8.60 4.26 7.54
C TYR A 258 -8.78 5.66 6.95
N LEU A 259 -10.01 6.14 6.89
CA LEU A 259 -10.33 7.45 6.36
C LEU A 259 -9.83 8.57 7.27
N ALA A 260 -9.90 8.41 8.60
CA ALA A 260 -9.32 9.36 9.54
C ALA A 260 -7.80 9.50 9.35
N ALA A 261 -7.08 8.37 9.19
CA ALA A 261 -5.65 8.39 8.91
C ALA A 261 -5.31 9.04 7.56
N GLY A 262 -6.12 8.79 6.53
CA GLY A 262 -6.00 9.45 5.23
C GLY A 262 -6.20 10.96 5.31
N GLN A 263 -7.24 11.41 6.01
CA GLN A 263 -7.53 12.83 6.25
C GLN A 263 -6.41 13.51 7.05
N ALA A 264 -5.88 12.86 8.08
CA ALA A 264 -4.77 13.40 8.86
C ALA A 264 -3.50 13.58 8.01
N ALA A 265 -3.18 12.63 7.12
CA ALA A 265 -1.99 12.70 6.27
C ALA A 265 -2.13 13.70 5.11
N LEU A 266 -3.31 13.80 4.49
CA LEU A 266 -3.54 14.64 3.31
C LEU A 266 -4.15 16.02 3.62
N GLY A 267 -4.65 16.20 4.84
CA GLY A 267 -5.41 17.36 5.33
C GLY A 267 -6.91 17.30 5.00
N THR A 268 -7.32 16.53 3.99
CA THR A 268 -8.71 16.27 3.61
C THR A 268 -8.80 14.95 2.87
N LEU A 269 -9.99 14.36 2.78
CA LEU A 269 -10.21 13.18 1.96
C LEU A 269 -10.39 13.54 0.47
N PRO A 270 -9.89 12.69 -0.46
CA PRO A 270 -10.12 12.84 -1.88
C PRO A 270 -11.56 12.42 -2.23
N THR A 271 -12.27 13.32 -2.91
CA THR A 271 -13.68 13.23 -3.31
C THR A 271 -13.84 13.71 -4.75
N GLN A 272 -15.04 13.62 -5.32
CA GLN A 272 -15.33 14.19 -6.64
C GLN A 272 -15.35 15.72 -6.63
N LYS A 273 -15.34 16.38 -5.47
CA LYS A 273 -15.19 17.83 -5.34
C LYS A 273 -13.76 18.26 -5.04
N THR A 274 -12.92 17.36 -4.53
CA THR A 274 -11.55 17.65 -4.12
C THR A 274 -10.61 16.53 -4.54
N ILE A 275 -9.73 16.82 -5.50
CA ILE A 275 -8.67 15.92 -5.96
C ILE A 275 -7.37 16.29 -5.25
N ILE A 276 -6.59 15.26 -4.88
CA ILE A 276 -5.33 15.46 -4.15
C ILE A 276 -4.18 14.92 -4.97
N PHE A 277 -3.19 15.76 -5.23
CA PHE A 277 -1.94 15.40 -5.88
C PHE A 277 -0.92 15.18 -4.77
N GLU A 278 -0.55 13.95 -4.53
CA GLU A 278 0.41 13.55 -3.51
C GLU A 278 1.74 13.19 -4.18
N ARG A 279 2.86 13.77 -3.74
CA ARG A 279 4.18 13.41 -4.21
C ARG A 279 5.09 13.04 -3.04
N PHE A 280 5.82 11.94 -3.17
CA PHE A 280 6.73 11.46 -2.13
C PHE A 280 7.92 10.72 -2.72
N PHE A 281 8.97 10.52 -1.92
CA PHE A 281 10.16 9.78 -2.34
C PHE A 281 9.91 8.28 -2.43
N ASP A 282 10.51 7.66 -3.45
CA ASP A 282 10.68 6.22 -3.48
C ASP A 282 12.02 5.80 -2.85
N GLU A 283 12.17 4.51 -2.57
CA GLU A 283 13.38 3.99 -1.92
C GLU A 283 14.63 3.99 -2.83
N SER A 284 14.47 4.24 -4.13
CA SER A 284 15.58 4.41 -5.07
C SER A 284 16.13 5.84 -5.10
N GLY A 285 15.40 6.79 -4.50
CA GLY A 285 15.66 8.23 -4.54
C GLY A 285 14.93 8.96 -5.67
N GLY A 286 14.10 8.26 -6.44
CA GLY A 286 13.10 8.85 -7.34
C GLY A 286 11.89 9.37 -6.56
N MET A 287 10.87 9.84 -7.27
CA MET A 287 9.62 10.28 -6.65
C MET A 287 8.43 9.56 -7.26
N GLN A 288 7.40 9.34 -6.47
CA GLN A 288 6.10 8.90 -6.93
C GLN A 288 5.13 10.06 -6.83
N LEU A 289 4.31 10.24 -7.86
CA LEU A 289 3.18 11.15 -7.88
C LEU A 289 1.90 10.34 -7.95
N VAL A 290 1.08 10.40 -6.90
CA VAL A 290 -0.24 9.79 -6.82
C VAL A 290 -1.31 10.88 -6.89
N ILE A 291 -2.15 10.84 -7.93
CA ILE A 291 -3.33 11.69 -8.06
C ILE A 291 -4.51 10.89 -7.52
N HIS A 292 -5.04 11.28 -6.36
CA HIS A 292 -6.22 10.68 -5.74
C HIS A 292 -7.50 11.23 -6.38
N SER A 293 -8.15 10.41 -7.19
CA SER A 293 -9.26 10.76 -8.08
C SER A 293 -10.33 9.66 -8.05
N PRO A 294 -11.38 9.78 -7.20
CA PRO A 294 -12.46 8.79 -7.09
C PRO A 294 -13.51 8.93 -8.21
N PHE A 295 -13.05 9.00 -9.46
CA PHE A 295 -13.89 9.12 -10.67
C PHE A 295 -14.04 7.79 -11.43
N GLY A 296 -13.32 6.75 -11.01
CA GLY A 296 -13.34 5.44 -11.66
C GLY A 296 -12.24 5.29 -12.71
N SER A 297 -11.87 4.04 -12.98
CA SER A 297 -10.69 3.68 -13.76
C SER A 297 -10.78 4.11 -15.22
N ARG A 298 -11.99 4.22 -15.80
CA ARG A 298 -12.18 4.70 -17.18
C ARG A 298 -11.76 6.16 -17.39
N ILE A 299 -12.10 7.04 -16.45
CA ILE A 299 -11.69 8.46 -16.47
C ILE A 299 -10.20 8.56 -16.10
N ASN A 300 -9.78 7.86 -15.05
CA ASN A 300 -8.40 7.89 -14.58
C ASN A 300 -7.41 7.35 -15.63
N ARG A 301 -7.79 6.32 -16.40
CA ARG A 301 -7.01 5.78 -17.52
C ARG A 301 -6.84 6.80 -18.65
N ALA A 302 -7.95 7.44 -19.05
CA ALA A 302 -7.92 8.51 -20.05
C ALA A 302 -7.01 9.66 -19.60
N TRP A 303 -7.13 10.05 -18.34
CA TRP A 303 -6.34 11.12 -17.75
C TRP A 303 -4.85 10.75 -17.68
N GLY A 304 -4.53 9.56 -17.19
CA GLY A 304 -3.16 9.05 -17.08
C GLY A 304 -2.45 8.97 -18.43
N LEU A 305 -3.12 8.43 -19.46
CA LEU A 305 -2.57 8.35 -20.82
C LEU A 305 -2.32 9.75 -21.42
N ALA A 306 -3.28 10.67 -21.25
CA ALA A 306 -3.12 12.05 -21.73
C ALA A 306 -1.97 12.78 -21.00
N LEU A 307 -1.85 12.61 -19.68
CA LEU A 307 -0.75 13.17 -18.89
C LEU A 307 0.59 12.61 -19.38
N ARG A 308 0.71 11.28 -19.55
CA ARG A 308 1.93 10.64 -20.06
C ARG A 308 2.40 11.26 -21.37
N LYS A 309 1.50 11.38 -22.36
CA LYS A 309 1.84 12.00 -23.66
C LYS A 309 2.27 13.46 -23.49
N ARG A 310 1.61 14.21 -22.60
CA ARG A 310 1.99 15.61 -22.32
C ARG A 310 3.36 15.72 -21.65
N PHE A 311 3.69 14.83 -20.73
CA PHE A 311 5.02 14.79 -20.12
C PHE A 311 6.10 14.41 -21.14
N CYS A 312 5.84 13.42 -21.99
CA CYS A 312 6.74 13.04 -23.08
C CYS A 312 7.04 14.19 -24.03
N THR A 313 6.01 14.92 -24.47
CA THR A 313 6.19 16.09 -25.35
C THR A 313 6.87 17.28 -24.67
N LYS A 314 6.62 17.52 -23.38
CA LYS A 314 7.17 18.68 -22.66
C LYS A 314 8.59 18.47 -22.15
N PHE A 315 8.94 17.24 -21.76
CA PHE A 315 10.22 16.94 -21.11
C PHE A 315 11.08 15.93 -21.89
N ASN A 316 10.62 15.45 -23.05
CA ASN A 316 11.33 14.55 -23.96
C ASN A 316 11.77 13.21 -23.32
N PHE A 317 10.91 12.64 -22.48
CA PHE A 317 11.12 11.31 -21.90
C PHE A 317 9.78 10.63 -21.57
N GLU A 318 9.73 9.31 -21.59
CA GLU A 318 8.51 8.56 -21.30
C GLU A 318 8.33 8.34 -19.78
N LEU A 319 7.14 8.67 -19.27
CA LEU A 319 6.75 8.40 -17.88
C LEU A 319 5.95 7.11 -17.81
N GLN A 320 6.21 6.30 -16.80
CA GLN A 320 5.30 5.22 -16.43
C GLN A 320 4.08 5.81 -15.72
N ALA A 321 2.91 5.47 -16.24
CA ALA A 321 1.63 5.85 -15.67
C ALA A 321 0.83 4.62 -15.27
N ALA A 322 0.04 4.78 -14.22
CA ALA A 322 -0.87 3.78 -13.69
C ALA A 322 -2.22 4.41 -13.38
N ALA A 323 -3.35 3.72 -13.56
CA ALA A 323 -4.67 4.16 -13.19
C ALA A 323 -5.45 3.04 -12.49
N THR A 324 -6.04 3.36 -11.34
CA THR A 324 -7.00 2.54 -10.59
C THR A 324 -8.36 3.22 -10.55
N GLU A 325 -9.33 2.62 -9.86
CA GLU A 325 -10.64 3.23 -9.62
C GLU A 325 -10.54 4.56 -8.84
N ASP A 326 -9.55 4.68 -7.95
CA ASP A 326 -9.41 5.80 -7.03
C ASP A 326 -8.18 6.68 -7.27
N SER A 327 -7.29 6.31 -8.20
CA SER A 327 -6.04 7.05 -8.36
C SER A 327 -5.36 6.90 -9.72
N ILE A 328 -4.43 7.82 -9.98
CA ILE A 328 -3.43 7.72 -11.05
C ILE A 328 -2.05 7.76 -10.39
N VAL A 329 -1.15 6.86 -10.76
CA VAL A 329 0.23 6.80 -10.23
C VAL A 329 1.21 7.12 -11.35
N LEU A 330 2.13 8.03 -11.11
CA LEU A 330 3.18 8.45 -12.04
C LEU A 330 4.54 8.31 -11.37
N SER A 331 5.44 7.52 -11.95
CA SER A 331 6.80 7.34 -11.45
C SER A 331 7.74 8.38 -12.06
N LEU A 332 8.34 9.22 -11.22
CA LEU A 332 9.24 10.31 -11.61
C LEU A 332 10.71 9.96 -11.27
N SER A 333 11.62 10.22 -12.20
CA SER A 333 13.07 10.12 -11.97
C SER A 333 13.61 11.25 -11.07
N THR A 334 14.87 11.12 -10.66
CA THR A 334 15.63 12.14 -9.91
C THR A 334 15.80 13.46 -10.67
N SER A 335 15.72 13.43 -12.00
CA SER A 335 15.95 14.60 -12.86
C SER A 335 14.70 15.47 -13.04
N HIS A 336 13.53 15.01 -12.59
CA HIS A 336 12.26 15.69 -12.86
C HIS A 336 11.90 16.61 -11.71
N SER A 337 11.79 17.88 -12.04
CA SER A 337 11.39 18.88 -11.09
C SER A 337 10.36 19.84 -11.69
N PHE A 338 9.26 20.01 -10.96
CA PHE A 338 8.19 20.93 -11.29
C PHE A 338 7.35 21.21 -10.02
N PRO A 339 6.69 22.38 -9.93
CA PRO A 339 5.70 22.64 -8.89
C PRO A 339 4.52 21.66 -9.05
N LEU A 340 4.17 20.94 -8.00
CA LEU A 340 3.16 19.88 -8.07
C LEU A 340 1.78 20.42 -8.50
N GLU A 341 1.42 21.61 -8.04
CA GLU A 341 0.21 22.34 -8.43
C GLU A 341 0.12 22.64 -9.94
N SER A 342 1.26 22.75 -10.64
CA SER A 342 1.28 23.05 -12.07
C SER A 342 0.79 21.89 -12.92
N VAL A 343 0.88 20.66 -12.43
CA VAL A 343 0.46 19.44 -13.15
C VAL A 343 -1.04 19.47 -13.47
N ALA A 344 -1.85 20.07 -12.61
CA ALA A 344 -3.30 20.22 -12.83
C ALA A 344 -3.62 21.03 -14.10
N ARG A 345 -2.69 21.88 -14.56
CA ARG A 345 -2.84 22.75 -15.74
C ARG A 345 -2.18 22.18 -17.00
N TYR A 346 -1.61 20.98 -16.94
CA TYR A 346 -0.90 20.39 -18.08
C TYR A 346 -1.84 19.91 -19.19
N LEU A 347 -3.09 19.61 -18.83
CA LEU A 347 -4.15 19.25 -19.76
C LEU A 347 -5.22 20.34 -19.77
N ASN A 348 -5.86 20.51 -20.92
CA ASN A 348 -6.95 21.44 -21.09
C ASN A 348 -8.16 20.74 -21.70
N SER A 349 -9.35 21.03 -21.17
CA SER A 349 -10.62 20.40 -21.55
C SER A 349 -10.89 20.44 -23.06
N LYS A 350 -10.50 21.52 -23.76
CA LYS A 350 -10.73 21.70 -25.21
C LYS A 350 -9.72 20.98 -26.09
N THR A 351 -8.55 20.62 -25.55
CA THR A 351 -7.43 20.04 -26.33
C THR A 351 -7.07 18.62 -25.91
N VAL A 352 -7.67 18.10 -24.84
CA VAL A 352 -7.31 16.78 -24.30
C VAL A 352 -7.69 15.65 -25.25
N ARG A 353 -8.82 15.76 -25.97
CA ARG A 353 -9.31 14.70 -26.85
C ARG A 353 -8.34 14.39 -28.00
N PRO A 354 -7.88 15.37 -28.81
CA PRO A 354 -6.87 15.10 -29.84
C PRO A 354 -5.57 14.49 -29.27
N LEU A 355 -5.11 14.99 -28.11
CA LEU A 355 -3.92 14.46 -27.43
C LEU A 355 -4.12 13.00 -27.00
N LEU A 356 -5.28 12.70 -26.39
CA LEU A 356 -5.62 11.37 -25.92
C LEU A 356 -5.75 10.39 -27.08
N VAL A 357 -6.32 10.81 -28.20
CA VAL A 357 -6.41 9.98 -29.41
C VAL A 357 -5.01 9.57 -29.86
N GLN A 358 -4.06 10.50 -29.96
CA GLN A 358 -2.68 10.17 -30.32
C GLN A 358 -2.00 9.26 -29.27
N ALA A 359 -2.24 9.50 -27.98
CA ALA A 359 -1.70 8.66 -26.91
C ALA A 359 -2.28 7.23 -26.89
N MET A 360 -3.55 7.09 -27.25
CA MET A 360 -4.28 5.82 -27.26
C MET A 360 -3.87 4.95 -28.44
N LEU A 361 -3.53 5.54 -29.59
CA LEU A 361 -3.01 4.80 -30.75
C LEU A 361 -1.72 4.04 -30.40
N ASP A 362 -0.89 4.58 -29.50
CA ASP A 362 0.33 3.90 -29.02
C ASP A 362 0.04 2.84 -27.94
N ALA A 363 -1.18 2.79 -27.38
CA ALA A 363 -1.52 1.90 -26.28
C ALA A 363 -1.92 0.49 -26.78
N PRO A 364 -1.54 -0.59 -26.07
CA PRO A 364 -1.86 -1.98 -26.46
C PRO A 364 -3.36 -2.25 -26.67
N MET A 365 -4.23 -1.53 -25.94
CA MET A 365 -5.69 -1.66 -26.05
C MET A 365 -6.22 -1.39 -27.46
N PHE A 366 -5.59 -0.50 -28.24
CA PHE A 366 -6.04 -0.18 -29.59
C PHE A 366 -5.90 -1.39 -30.52
N GLY A 367 -4.75 -2.07 -30.49
CA GLY A 367 -4.51 -3.26 -31.30
C GLY A 367 -5.47 -4.42 -30.96
N ALA A 368 -5.82 -4.57 -29.68
CA ALA A 368 -6.80 -5.54 -29.23
C ALA A 368 -8.21 -5.23 -29.77
N ARG A 369 -8.71 -3.99 -29.55
CA ARG A 369 -10.03 -3.54 -30.00
C ARG A 369 -10.17 -3.58 -31.52
N TRP A 370 -9.13 -3.15 -32.25
CA TRP A 370 -9.08 -3.24 -33.70
C TRP A 370 -9.37 -4.66 -34.21
N ARG A 371 -8.72 -5.66 -33.61
CA ARG A 371 -8.92 -7.06 -34.01
C ARG A 371 -10.32 -7.57 -33.67
N TRP A 372 -10.90 -7.14 -32.55
CA TRP A 372 -12.27 -7.48 -32.18
C TRP A 372 -13.26 -6.95 -33.21
N ILE A 373 -13.14 -5.66 -33.53
CA ILE A 373 -13.95 -4.96 -34.54
C ILE A 373 -13.79 -5.60 -35.91
N ALA A 374 -12.55 -5.93 -36.30
CA ALA A 374 -12.29 -6.62 -37.55
C ALA A 374 -12.91 -8.03 -37.60
N GLY A 375 -12.97 -8.73 -36.47
CA GLY A 375 -13.65 -10.02 -36.35
C GLY A 375 -15.18 -9.91 -36.39
N THR A 376 -15.75 -8.99 -35.61
CA THR A 376 -17.20 -8.74 -35.52
C THR A 376 -17.76 -8.24 -36.84
N SER A 377 -17.08 -7.30 -37.51
CA SER A 377 -17.47 -6.76 -38.83
C SER A 377 -17.36 -7.76 -39.99
N LEU A 378 -16.92 -8.99 -39.73
CA LEU A 378 -16.58 -10.02 -40.72
C LEU A 378 -15.40 -9.68 -41.64
N ALA A 379 -14.72 -8.54 -41.43
CA ALA A 379 -13.50 -8.22 -42.17
C ALA A 379 -12.42 -9.31 -42.02
N LEU A 380 -12.40 -9.96 -40.86
CA LEU A 380 -11.60 -11.13 -40.54
C LEU A 380 -12.50 -12.32 -40.12
N PRO A 381 -12.77 -13.27 -41.03
CA PRO A 381 -13.57 -14.46 -40.69
C PRO A 381 -12.96 -15.27 -39.56
N ARG A 382 -13.78 -15.65 -38.57
CA ARG A 382 -13.40 -16.52 -37.44
C ARG A 382 -13.15 -17.96 -37.88
N PHE A 383 -13.82 -18.40 -38.95
CA PHE A 383 -13.70 -19.75 -39.51
C PHE A 383 -13.31 -19.71 -41.00
N GLN A 384 -12.48 -20.66 -41.41
CA GLN A 384 -12.09 -20.85 -42.81
C GLN A 384 -11.99 -22.36 -43.12
N GLY A 385 -12.64 -22.81 -44.20
CA GLY A 385 -12.62 -24.22 -44.59
C GLY A 385 -13.18 -25.18 -43.54
N GLY A 386 -14.17 -24.73 -42.75
CA GLY A 386 -14.80 -25.52 -41.68
C GLY A 386 -14.01 -25.61 -40.37
N LYS A 387 -12.88 -24.91 -40.24
CA LYS A 387 -12.06 -24.87 -39.01
C LYS A 387 -11.94 -23.45 -38.48
N LYS A 388 -11.81 -23.31 -37.15
CA LYS A 388 -11.52 -22.01 -36.51
C LYS A 388 -10.13 -21.54 -36.95
N VAL A 389 -10.02 -20.27 -37.32
CA VAL A 389 -8.73 -19.67 -37.70
C VAL A 389 -7.88 -19.52 -36.43
N PRO A 390 -6.64 -20.06 -36.41
CA PRO A 390 -5.74 -19.92 -35.27
C PRO A 390 -5.46 -18.45 -34.92
N ALA A 391 -5.39 -18.14 -33.64
CA ALA A 391 -5.19 -16.77 -33.16
C ALA A 391 -3.93 -16.04 -33.71
N PRO A 392 -2.74 -16.68 -33.83
CA PRO A 392 -1.59 -16.01 -34.43
C PRO A 392 -1.85 -15.57 -35.88
N LEU A 393 -2.62 -16.37 -36.63
CA LEU A 393 -3.02 -16.01 -37.99
C LEU A 393 -4.07 -14.90 -38.01
N GLN A 394 -4.95 -14.82 -37.00
CA GLN A 394 -5.87 -13.68 -36.85
C GLN A 394 -5.11 -12.38 -36.57
N ARG A 395 -4.12 -12.40 -35.67
CA ARG A 395 -3.29 -11.22 -35.35
C ARG A 395 -2.54 -10.71 -36.57
N MET A 396 -1.83 -11.61 -37.27
CA MET A 396 -1.12 -11.26 -38.50
C MET A 396 -2.06 -10.67 -39.57
N ARG A 397 -3.28 -11.24 -39.72
CA ARG A 397 -4.27 -10.71 -40.67
C ARG A 397 -4.88 -9.37 -40.23
N ALA A 398 -5.02 -9.15 -38.93
CA ALA A 398 -5.46 -7.87 -38.37
C ALA A 398 -4.43 -6.77 -38.60
N GLU A 399 -3.15 -7.07 -38.45
CA GLU A 399 -2.04 -6.18 -38.82
C GLU A 399 -2.00 -5.92 -40.33
N ASP A 400 -2.15 -6.96 -41.17
CA ASP A 400 -2.25 -6.79 -42.63
C ASP A 400 -3.41 -5.86 -43.02
N LEU A 401 -4.56 -6.00 -42.34
CA LEU A 401 -5.73 -5.13 -42.54
C LEU A 401 -5.46 -3.70 -42.06
N MET A 402 -4.82 -3.54 -40.91
CA MET A 402 -4.42 -2.24 -40.37
C MET A 402 -3.45 -1.54 -41.32
N ALA A 403 -2.48 -2.25 -41.90
CA ALA A 403 -1.54 -1.68 -42.87
C ALA A 403 -2.23 -1.22 -44.16
N ALA A 404 -3.35 -1.84 -44.54
CA ALA A 404 -4.12 -1.48 -45.72
C ALA A 404 -5.06 -0.29 -45.47
N VAL A 405 -5.64 -0.19 -44.27
CA VAL A 405 -6.70 0.78 -43.94
C VAL A 405 -6.16 1.99 -43.18
N PHE A 406 -5.15 1.79 -42.33
CA PHE A 406 -4.50 2.82 -41.51
C PHE A 406 -2.97 2.66 -41.52
N PRO A 407 -2.31 3.01 -42.64
CA PRO A 407 -0.87 2.80 -42.83
C PRO A 407 0.01 3.48 -41.77
N ASP A 408 -0.35 4.71 -41.38
CA ASP A 408 0.37 5.52 -40.38
C ASP A 408 0.49 4.85 -39.01
N GLN A 409 -0.43 3.94 -38.68
CA GLN A 409 -0.40 3.21 -37.40
C GLN A 409 0.74 2.19 -37.33
N ILE A 410 1.18 1.65 -38.47
CA ILE A 410 2.27 0.66 -38.56
C ILE A 410 3.57 1.32 -39.08
N ALA A 411 3.51 2.60 -39.46
CA ALA A 411 4.68 3.33 -39.94
C ALA A 411 5.76 3.43 -38.84
N CYS A 412 7.02 3.41 -39.29
CA CYS A 412 8.16 3.64 -38.39
C CYS A 412 8.08 5.05 -37.81
N ALA A 413 8.29 5.18 -36.50
CA ALA A 413 8.31 6.48 -35.81
C ALA A 413 9.30 7.47 -36.45
N ASP A 414 10.44 6.99 -36.96
CA ASP A 414 11.45 7.82 -37.62
C ASP A 414 10.98 8.44 -38.95
N ASN A 415 9.94 7.87 -39.58
CA ASN A 415 9.40 8.35 -40.86
C ASN A 415 8.11 9.17 -40.68
N LEU A 416 7.54 9.19 -39.47
CA LEU A 416 6.35 9.97 -39.15
C LEU A 416 6.78 11.39 -38.75
N VAL A 417 6.29 12.40 -39.47
CA VAL A 417 6.51 13.80 -39.14
C VAL A 417 5.23 14.36 -38.52
N GLY A 418 5.20 14.47 -37.19
CA GLY A 418 4.06 15.00 -36.44
C GLY A 418 3.09 13.92 -35.96
N ASP A 419 1.83 14.32 -35.76
CA ASP A 419 0.75 13.44 -35.30
C ASP A 419 0.27 12.49 -36.42
N ARG A 420 -0.22 11.30 -36.06
CA ARG A 420 -0.75 10.33 -37.04
C ARG A 420 -2.06 10.84 -37.65
N GLU A 421 -2.18 10.77 -38.97
CA GLU A 421 -3.43 11.11 -39.66
C GLU A 421 -4.41 9.93 -39.58
N ILE A 422 -5.58 10.16 -38.99
CA ILE A 422 -6.59 9.11 -38.78
C ILE A 422 -7.46 9.00 -40.04
N PRO A 423 -7.47 7.84 -40.73
CA PRO A 423 -8.27 7.66 -41.92
C PRO A 423 -9.78 7.72 -41.65
N ASP A 424 -10.51 8.28 -42.61
CA ASP A 424 -11.98 8.21 -42.64
C ASP A 424 -12.43 6.81 -43.10
N HIS A 425 -12.45 5.86 -42.16
CA HIS A 425 -12.86 4.48 -42.42
C HIS A 425 -13.73 3.93 -41.28
N PRO A 426 -14.85 3.25 -41.56
CA PRO A 426 -15.79 2.79 -40.51
C PRO A 426 -15.17 1.95 -39.40
N LEU A 427 -14.27 1.01 -39.71
CA LEU A 427 -13.59 0.20 -38.69
C LEU A 427 -12.63 1.01 -37.81
N VAL A 428 -11.96 2.02 -38.38
CA VAL A 428 -11.05 2.88 -37.62
C VAL A 428 -11.85 3.78 -36.70
N ALA A 429 -12.93 4.38 -37.22
CA ALA A 429 -13.87 5.17 -36.43
C ALA A 429 -14.46 4.37 -35.26
N GLN A 430 -14.89 3.12 -35.51
CA GLN A 430 -15.38 2.22 -34.45
C GLN A 430 -14.28 1.92 -33.41
N ALA A 431 -13.04 1.63 -33.84
CA ALA A 431 -11.95 1.29 -32.92
C ALA A 431 -11.57 2.47 -32.03
N VAL A 432 -11.49 3.66 -32.61
CA VAL A 432 -11.27 4.89 -31.85
C VAL A 432 -12.42 5.15 -30.89
N HIS A 433 -13.68 4.97 -31.33
CA HIS A 433 -14.85 5.13 -30.50
C HIS A 433 -14.85 4.19 -29.29
N ASP A 434 -14.63 2.89 -29.49
CA ASP A 434 -14.66 1.90 -28.41
C ASP A 434 -13.52 2.12 -27.42
N CYS A 435 -12.34 2.51 -27.89
CA CYS A 435 -11.24 2.91 -27.01
C CYS A 435 -11.59 4.15 -26.17
N LEU A 436 -12.22 5.18 -26.75
CA LEU A 436 -12.54 6.44 -26.06
C LEU A 436 -13.77 6.36 -25.14
N HIS A 437 -14.74 5.51 -25.48
CA HIS A 437 -16.08 5.49 -24.86
C HIS A 437 -16.46 4.17 -24.21
N GLU A 438 -15.73 3.07 -24.42
CA GLU A 438 -15.94 1.81 -23.68
C GLU A 438 -14.76 1.53 -22.76
N ALA A 439 -13.55 1.48 -23.32
CA ALA A 439 -12.33 1.24 -22.52
C ALA A 439 -11.95 2.44 -21.64
N MET A 440 -12.38 3.63 -22.04
CA MET A 440 -12.17 4.91 -21.34
C MET A 440 -13.47 5.71 -21.28
N ASP A 441 -13.44 6.87 -20.64
CA ASP A 441 -14.52 7.86 -20.69
C ASP A 441 -13.94 9.25 -21.00
N VAL A 442 -13.80 9.55 -22.28
CA VAL A 442 -13.29 10.84 -22.76
C VAL A 442 -14.21 12.00 -22.40
N GLU A 443 -15.52 11.81 -22.40
CA GLU A 443 -16.48 12.87 -22.07
C GLU A 443 -16.47 13.18 -20.57
N GLY A 444 -16.32 12.14 -19.74
CA GLY A 444 -16.06 12.27 -18.30
C GLY A 444 -14.76 13.03 -18.03
N LEU A 445 -13.69 12.72 -18.76
CA LEU A 445 -12.42 13.45 -18.63
C LEU A 445 -12.54 14.93 -19.05
N GLU A 446 -13.20 15.22 -20.18
CA GLU A 446 -13.41 16.60 -20.65
C GLU A 446 -14.22 17.42 -19.63
N ARG A 447 -15.28 16.83 -19.07
CA ARG A 447 -16.07 17.45 -17.98
C ARG A 447 -15.22 17.68 -16.74
N LEU A 448 -14.45 16.69 -16.31
CA LEU A 448 -13.59 16.79 -15.13
C LEU A 448 -12.55 17.92 -15.28
N LEU A 449 -11.86 17.98 -16.42
CA LEU A 449 -10.90 19.05 -16.68
C LEU A 449 -11.59 20.42 -16.74
N GLY A 450 -12.79 20.52 -17.31
CA GLY A 450 -13.59 21.75 -17.28
C GLY A 450 -14.03 22.16 -15.87
N ASP A 451 -14.31 21.19 -15.00
CA ASP A 451 -14.66 21.42 -13.60
C ASP A 451 -13.43 21.89 -12.78
N ILE A 452 -12.24 21.36 -13.06
CA ILE A 452 -10.97 21.83 -12.48
C ILE A 452 -10.66 23.26 -12.96
N GLU A 453 -10.78 23.52 -14.27
CA GLU A 453 -10.53 24.84 -14.87
C GLU A 453 -11.46 25.93 -14.32
N SER A 454 -12.72 25.58 -14.03
CA SER A 454 -13.71 26.49 -13.46
C SER A 454 -13.67 26.59 -11.93
N GLY A 455 -12.83 25.80 -11.26
CA GLY A 455 -12.74 25.75 -9.80
C GLY A 455 -13.91 25.05 -9.11
N ARG A 456 -14.77 24.33 -9.84
CA ARG A 456 -15.81 23.45 -9.25
C ARG A 456 -15.20 22.25 -8.53
N VAL A 457 -14.08 21.75 -9.04
CA VAL A 457 -13.26 20.72 -8.41
C VAL A 457 -11.98 21.36 -7.90
N ALA A 458 -11.76 21.31 -6.60
CA ALA A 458 -10.52 21.79 -5.97
C ALA A 458 -9.39 20.78 -6.21
N VAL A 459 -8.18 21.28 -6.45
CA VAL A 459 -6.97 20.46 -6.53
C VAL A 459 -6.00 20.89 -5.43
N ILE A 460 -5.58 19.94 -4.59
CA ILE A 460 -4.66 20.18 -3.48
C ILE A 460 -3.37 19.42 -3.74
N ALA A 461 -2.23 20.11 -3.70
CA ALA A 461 -0.91 19.50 -3.82
C ALA A 461 -0.32 19.23 -2.42
N ARG A 462 0.22 18.02 -2.21
CA ARG A 462 0.88 17.58 -0.98
C ARG A 462 2.21 16.90 -1.29
N ASP A 463 3.30 17.52 -0.90
CA ASP A 463 4.62 16.91 -0.87
C ASP A 463 4.84 16.25 0.51
N LEU A 464 5.01 14.93 0.51
CA LEU A 464 5.25 14.12 1.70
C LEU A 464 6.60 13.41 1.60
N THR A 465 7.19 13.06 2.73
CA THR A 465 8.45 12.28 2.78
C THR A 465 8.25 10.78 2.59
N GLY A 466 7.01 10.31 2.71
CA GLY A 466 6.58 8.94 2.44
C GLY A 466 5.10 8.90 2.05
N PRO A 467 4.61 7.75 1.56
CA PRO A 467 3.22 7.63 1.10
C PRO A 467 2.22 7.81 2.25
N SER A 468 1.12 8.50 1.97
CA SER A 468 -0.06 8.57 2.84
C SER A 468 -0.68 7.16 3.02
N PRO A 469 -1.55 6.94 4.02
CA PRO A 469 -2.24 5.65 4.18
C PRO A 469 -3.03 5.21 2.94
N MET A 470 -3.55 6.16 2.16
CA MET A 470 -4.29 5.90 0.92
C MET A 470 -3.34 5.61 -0.25
N ALA A 471 -2.27 6.40 -0.42
CA ALA A 471 -1.25 6.10 -1.43
C ALA A 471 -0.54 4.77 -1.13
N GLN A 472 -0.32 4.46 0.14
CA GLN A 472 0.21 3.18 0.57
C GLN A 472 -0.76 2.05 0.21
N GLU A 473 -2.07 2.20 0.44
CA GLU A 473 -3.04 1.19 0.00
C GLU A 473 -3.00 1.03 -1.52
N ILE A 474 -2.86 2.09 -2.31
CA ILE A 474 -2.73 2.01 -3.78
C ILE A 474 -1.42 1.33 -4.22
N LEU A 475 -0.30 1.65 -3.59
CA LEU A 475 1.02 1.09 -3.92
C LEU A 475 1.21 -0.35 -3.42
N THR A 476 0.53 -0.71 -2.32
CA THR A 476 0.57 -2.07 -1.73
C THR A 476 -0.62 -2.93 -2.15
N ALA A 477 -1.68 -2.31 -2.68
CA ALA A 477 -2.75 -2.99 -3.37
C ALA A 477 -2.11 -3.83 -4.46
N ARG A 478 -2.60 -5.05 -4.58
CA ARG A 478 -2.15 -5.99 -5.59
C ARG A 478 -2.12 -5.25 -6.94
N PRO A 479 -0.99 -5.19 -7.65
CA PRO A 479 -0.77 -4.30 -8.79
C PRO A 479 -1.78 -4.56 -9.89
N TYR A 480 -2.69 -3.62 -10.10
CA TYR A 480 -3.64 -3.62 -11.21
C TYR A 480 -3.69 -2.29 -11.94
N ALA A 481 -2.61 -1.50 -11.85
CA ALA A 481 -2.69 -0.11 -12.17
C ALA A 481 -1.89 0.32 -13.41
N TYR A 482 -0.79 -0.31 -13.84
CA TYR A 482 0.09 0.36 -14.83
C TYR A 482 -0.47 0.35 -16.28
N LEU A 483 0.02 1.25 -17.14
CA LEU A 483 -0.53 1.49 -18.49
C LEU A 483 0.42 1.08 -19.64
N ASP A 484 1.69 0.69 -19.38
CA ASP A 484 2.78 0.65 -20.38
C ASP A 484 3.70 -0.60 -20.38
N ASP A 485 4.32 -0.88 -21.54
CA ASP A 485 5.10 -2.07 -21.94
C ASP A 485 6.66 -1.88 -21.96
N ALA A 486 7.27 -1.25 -20.95
CA ALA A 486 8.73 -0.99 -20.92
C ALA A 486 9.51 -1.90 -19.94
N PRO A 487 10.63 -2.56 -20.34
CA PRO A 487 11.39 -3.47 -19.47
C PRO A 487 12.42 -2.78 -18.54
N LEU A 488 12.81 -3.51 -17.47
CA LEU A 488 14.09 -3.45 -16.71
C LEU A 488 14.27 -2.52 -15.49
N GLU A 489 13.28 -1.73 -15.07
CA GLU A 489 13.44 -0.80 -13.92
C GLU A 489 12.56 -1.15 -12.69
N GLU A 490 12.03 -2.37 -12.67
CA GLU A 490 11.18 -3.05 -11.66
C GLU A 490 11.82 -3.23 -10.26
N ARG A 491 12.36 -2.14 -9.72
CA ARG A 491 12.67 -1.98 -8.31
C ARG A 491 12.12 -0.68 -7.73
N ARG A 492 11.65 0.29 -8.52
CA ARG A 492 11.28 1.62 -8.00
C ARG A 492 9.93 1.65 -7.26
N ALA A 493 8.88 0.99 -7.79
CA ALA A 493 7.55 1.01 -7.18
C ALA A 493 7.35 -0.05 -6.08
N GLN A 494 7.90 -1.27 -6.23
CA GLN A 494 7.76 -2.34 -5.24
C GLN A 494 8.68 -2.19 -4.02
N ALA A 495 9.63 -1.25 -4.04
CA ALA A 495 10.55 -1.09 -2.93
C ALA A 495 9.90 -0.49 -1.68
N VAL A 496 8.78 0.26 -1.77
CA VAL A 496 8.16 1.09 -0.70
C VAL A 496 7.64 0.34 0.56
N MET A 497 8.07 -0.89 0.81
CA MET A 497 7.68 -1.72 1.96
C MET A 497 8.37 -1.34 3.30
N GLY A 498 9.09 -0.21 3.38
CA GLY A 498 10.01 0.11 4.47
C GLY A 498 9.46 0.75 5.76
N ARG A 499 8.24 1.31 5.82
CA ARG A 499 7.61 1.74 7.08
C ARG A 499 6.12 1.41 7.11
N ARG A 500 5.78 0.50 8.01
CA ARG A 500 4.52 -0.22 8.06
C ARG A 500 3.48 0.53 8.90
N TRP A 501 2.59 1.26 8.19
CA TRP A 501 1.23 1.64 8.56
C TRP A 501 1.07 2.46 9.85
N LEU A 502 0.85 3.76 9.67
CA LEU A 502 0.86 4.77 10.73
C LEU A 502 -0.46 4.84 11.50
N ASP A 503 -0.37 5.17 12.79
CA ASP A 503 -1.47 5.81 13.51
C ASP A 503 -1.43 7.35 13.28
N GLU A 504 -2.49 8.03 13.70
CA GLU A 504 -2.69 9.48 13.55
C GLU A 504 -1.59 10.33 14.21
N ALA A 505 -1.01 9.87 15.33
CA ALA A 505 0.07 10.56 16.02
C ALA A 505 1.42 10.40 15.28
N SER A 506 1.59 9.28 14.57
CA SER A 506 2.82 8.93 13.84
C SER A 506 2.84 9.50 12.42
N ALA A 507 1.68 9.80 11.82
CA ALA A 507 1.61 10.41 10.48
C ALA A 507 2.26 11.81 10.43
N ALA A 508 2.24 12.54 11.56
CA ALA A 508 2.96 13.81 11.71
C ALA A 508 4.50 13.65 11.72
N ASP A 509 5.01 12.46 12.03
CA ASP A 509 6.44 12.13 12.10
C ASP A 509 7.04 11.63 10.78
N LEU A 510 6.21 11.47 9.73
CA LEU A 510 6.66 11.05 8.41
C LEU A 510 7.85 11.89 7.92
N GLY A 511 7.91 13.18 8.26
CA GLY A 511 8.94 14.13 7.83
C GLY A 511 10.36 13.87 8.34
N ARG A 512 10.53 13.11 9.44
CA ARG A 512 11.79 13.08 10.20
C ARG A 512 12.77 12.03 9.68
N LEU A 513 13.98 12.47 9.35
CA LEU A 513 15.09 11.63 8.91
C LEU A 513 15.98 11.23 10.10
N ASP A 514 16.78 10.17 9.91
CA ASP A 514 17.71 9.73 10.94
C ASP A 514 18.86 10.73 11.12
N ALA A 515 19.09 11.20 12.35
CA ALA A 515 20.11 12.20 12.65
C ALA A 515 21.52 11.75 12.23
N ALA A 516 21.85 10.47 12.44
CA ALA A 516 23.15 9.93 12.03
C ALA A 516 23.30 9.86 10.50
N ALA A 517 22.22 9.59 9.76
CA ALA A 517 22.22 9.66 8.30
C ALA A 517 22.38 11.11 7.80
N ILE A 518 21.75 12.09 8.47
CA ILE A 518 21.93 13.52 8.17
C ILE A 518 23.40 13.91 8.35
N ASP A 519 23.97 13.65 9.54
CA ASP A 519 25.35 14.02 9.88
C ASP A 519 26.37 13.36 8.94
N ARG A 520 26.13 12.09 8.58
CA ARG A 520 26.96 11.38 7.61
C ARG A 520 26.95 12.05 6.24
N VAL A 521 25.78 12.37 5.69
CA VAL A 521 25.70 12.99 4.37
C VAL A 521 26.24 14.42 4.40
N ARG A 522 26.04 15.17 5.50
CA ARG A 522 26.70 16.47 5.69
C ARG A 522 28.22 16.33 5.64
N GLY A 523 28.79 15.35 6.33
CA GLY A 523 30.22 15.06 6.28
C GLY A 523 30.70 14.66 4.88
N GLU A 524 29.97 13.75 4.20
CA GLU A 524 30.33 13.29 2.85
C GLU A 524 30.12 14.34 1.74
N ALA A 525 29.22 15.30 1.94
CA ALA A 525 28.95 16.39 1.00
C ALA A 525 29.89 17.58 1.20
N TRP A 526 30.37 17.77 2.43
CA TRP A 526 31.36 18.80 2.72
C TRP A 526 32.71 18.45 2.07
N PRO A 527 33.34 19.38 1.33
CA PRO A 527 34.60 19.09 0.66
C PRO A 527 35.73 18.85 1.66
N GLU A 528 36.59 17.87 1.37
CA GLU A 528 37.82 17.57 2.11
C GLU A 528 39.04 17.96 1.25
N ALA A 529 39.31 19.25 1.12
CA ALA A 529 40.43 19.73 0.32
C ALA A 529 41.79 19.42 0.97
N THR A 530 42.63 18.67 0.28
CA THR A 530 43.99 18.30 0.73
C THR A 530 45.07 19.18 0.14
N ASN A 531 44.73 19.99 -0.86
CA ASN A 531 45.64 20.94 -1.51
C ASN A 531 44.89 22.22 -1.95
N ALA A 532 45.63 23.20 -2.46
CA ALA A 532 45.07 24.49 -2.86
C ALA A 532 44.13 24.42 -4.07
N ASP A 533 44.35 23.50 -5.01
CA ASP A 533 43.48 23.34 -6.17
C ASP A 533 42.13 22.73 -5.78
N GLU A 534 42.14 21.71 -4.93
CA GLU A 534 40.92 21.13 -4.37
C GLU A 534 40.12 22.14 -3.52
N LEU A 535 40.80 23.04 -2.80
CA LEU A 535 40.12 24.11 -2.06
C LEU A 535 39.53 25.18 -2.99
N HIS A 536 40.18 25.45 -4.11
CA HIS A 536 39.64 26.32 -5.15
C HIS A 536 38.38 25.72 -5.77
N ASP A 537 38.40 24.43 -6.09
CA ASP A 537 37.22 23.70 -6.55
C ASP A 537 36.11 23.68 -5.50
N ALA A 538 36.44 23.57 -4.21
CA ALA A 538 35.47 23.66 -3.12
C ALA A 538 34.83 25.06 -3.02
N LEU A 539 35.59 26.15 -3.20
CA LEU A 539 35.05 27.51 -3.27
C LEU A 539 34.13 27.69 -4.50
N LEU A 540 34.51 27.08 -5.62
CA LEU A 540 33.67 27.04 -6.82
C LEU A 540 32.44 26.17 -6.64
N GLY A 541 32.44 25.12 -5.82
CA GLY A 541 31.29 24.27 -5.56
C GLY A 541 30.31 24.90 -4.56
N LEU A 542 30.80 25.30 -3.40
CA LEU A 542 29.99 25.87 -2.31
C LEU A 542 29.55 27.32 -2.54
N GLY A 543 30.14 27.99 -3.53
CA GLY A 543 29.95 29.41 -3.81
C GLY A 543 30.77 30.31 -2.89
N PHE A 544 30.77 30.04 -1.58
CA PHE A 544 31.61 30.71 -0.59
C PHE A 544 31.83 29.83 0.64
N VAL A 545 32.86 30.20 1.43
CA VAL A 545 33.15 29.62 2.74
C VAL A 545 33.27 30.73 3.78
N THR A 546 32.70 30.53 4.96
CA THR A 546 32.76 31.50 6.07
C THR A 546 34.05 31.36 6.88
N GLN A 547 34.42 32.40 7.64
CA GLN A 547 35.60 32.33 8.52
C GLN A 547 35.47 31.23 9.58
N ASP A 548 34.27 31.02 10.15
CA ASP A 548 34.02 29.95 11.14
C ASP A 548 34.25 28.54 10.55
N GLU A 549 33.96 28.35 9.26
CA GLU A 549 34.17 27.07 8.57
C GLU A 549 35.65 26.81 8.29
N ILE A 550 36.40 27.86 7.94
CA ILE A 550 37.85 27.80 7.76
C ILE A 550 38.53 27.48 9.09
N ASP A 551 38.04 28.08 10.18
CA ASP A 551 38.61 27.88 11.51
C ASP A 551 38.42 26.45 12.04
N ARG A 552 37.41 25.73 11.52
CA ARG A 552 37.18 24.30 11.80
C ARG A 552 38.13 23.38 11.02
N GLN A 553 38.78 23.85 9.96
CA GLN A 553 39.73 23.08 9.14
C GLN A 553 41.11 23.74 9.13
N GLU A 554 41.98 23.33 10.06
CA GLU A 554 43.30 23.96 10.27
C GLU A 554 44.18 24.06 9.00
N SER A 555 44.04 23.12 8.06
CA SER A 555 44.80 23.07 6.80
C SER A 555 44.35 24.11 5.77
N TRP A 556 43.11 24.58 5.81
CA TRP A 556 42.54 25.46 4.77
C TRP A 556 43.15 26.85 4.74
N ARG A 557 43.58 27.37 5.90
CA ARG A 557 44.19 28.71 5.99
C ARG A 557 45.44 28.83 5.09
N GLY A 558 46.33 27.83 5.14
CA GLY A 558 47.54 27.83 4.31
C GLY A 558 47.26 27.73 2.81
N PHE A 559 46.18 27.03 2.43
CA PHE A 559 45.74 26.92 1.04
C PHE A 559 45.08 28.22 0.55
N LEU A 560 44.24 28.87 1.36
CA LEU A 560 43.63 30.16 1.03
C LEU A 560 44.69 31.25 0.87
N ASP A 561 45.71 31.28 1.73
CA ASP A 561 46.82 32.23 1.58
C ASP A 561 47.54 32.03 0.23
N SER A 562 47.76 30.78 -0.17
CA SER A 562 48.35 30.44 -1.47
C SER A 562 47.45 30.88 -2.64
N LEU A 563 46.15 30.61 -2.56
CA LEU A 563 45.17 31.02 -3.58
C LEU A 563 45.04 32.55 -3.67
N ALA A 564 45.08 33.25 -2.53
CA ALA A 564 45.07 34.71 -2.45
C ALA A 564 46.33 35.31 -3.09
N MET A 565 47.52 34.73 -2.84
CA MET A 565 48.76 35.13 -3.51
C MET A 565 48.70 34.91 -5.03
N GLN A 566 48.06 33.84 -5.47
CA GLN A 566 47.82 33.53 -6.89
C GLN A 566 46.66 34.33 -7.50
N ARG A 567 45.97 35.17 -6.71
CA ARG A 567 44.78 35.95 -7.09
C ARG A 567 43.59 35.10 -7.55
N ARG A 568 43.50 33.86 -7.08
CA ARG A 568 42.43 32.91 -7.39
C ARG A 568 41.27 32.96 -6.40
N ALA A 569 41.52 33.43 -5.18
CA ALA A 569 40.50 33.61 -4.15
C ALA A 569 40.70 34.93 -3.40
N THR A 570 39.63 35.48 -2.82
CA THR A 570 39.68 36.67 -1.99
C THR A 570 38.67 36.60 -0.86
N CYS A 571 39.00 37.28 0.24
CA CYS A 571 38.06 37.51 1.33
C CYS A 571 37.22 38.74 1.00
N VAL A 572 35.91 38.60 1.13
CA VAL A 572 34.95 39.67 0.86
C VAL A 572 34.18 40.04 2.12
N ALA A 573 34.03 41.35 2.31
CA ALA A 573 33.23 41.93 3.39
C ALA A 573 32.42 43.13 2.85
N ASP A 574 31.17 43.26 3.30
CA ASP A 574 30.33 44.42 2.96
C ASP A 574 30.60 45.57 3.93
N ARG A 575 30.89 46.76 3.38
CA ARG A 575 31.12 47.98 4.17
C ARG A 575 29.86 48.62 4.75
N ALA A 576 28.68 48.27 4.24
CA ALA A 576 27.42 48.89 4.67
C ALA A 576 27.02 48.56 6.13
N SER A 577 27.64 47.54 6.73
CA SER A 577 27.43 47.14 8.12
C SER A 577 28.11 48.05 9.16
N GLN A 578 28.94 49.02 8.74
CA GLN A 578 29.66 49.91 9.66
C GLN A 578 28.96 51.26 9.84
N PRO A 579 28.60 51.68 11.08
CA PRO A 579 28.28 53.08 11.34
C PRO A 579 29.54 53.95 11.13
N PRO A 580 29.44 55.13 10.50
CA PRO A 580 30.60 55.91 10.11
C PRO A 580 31.27 56.53 11.34
N GLY A 581 32.44 56.02 11.72
CA GLY A 581 33.33 56.69 12.68
C GLY A 581 34.08 55.81 13.67
N ARG A 582 34.85 54.81 13.22
CA ARG A 582 35.98 54.28 14.03
C ARG A 582 37.03 53.58 13.18
N VAL A 583 38.00 54.35 12.68
CA VAL A 583 39.28 53.79 12.24
C VAL A 583 40.20 53.72 13.47
N LYS A 584 40.22 52.57 14.15
CA LYS A 584 41.37 52.13 14.94
C LYS A 584 41.46 50.60 14.92
N ALA A 585 42.66 50.14 14.57
CA ALA A 585 43.07 48.74 14.57
C ALA A 585 42.64 48.02 15.86
N ALA A 586 41.76 47.03 15.72
CA ALA A 586 41.49 46.03 16.75
C ALA A 586 41.88 44.67 16.19
N LYS A 587 42.95 44.09 16.77
CA LYS A 587 43.16 42.65 16.76
C LYS A 587 42.03 42.02 17.59
N THR A 588 41.63 40.82 17.18
CA THR A 588 40.82 39.82 17.90
C THR A 588 39.39 40.21 18.27
N GLY A 589 38.42 39.48 17.70
CA GLY A 589 37.05 39.38 18.19
C GLY A 589 36.01 39.41 17.08
N ALA A 590 35.39 38.28 16.83
CA ALA A 590 34.27 38.04 15.92
C ALA A 590 33.20 39.15 15.94
N ASP A 591 32.89 39.72 14.76
CA ASP A 591 31.55 40.26 14.41
C ASP A 591 31.50 40.91 12.98
N GLU A 592 32.17 40.33 11.98
CA GLU A 592 31.93 40.71 10.58
C GLU A 592 31.85 39.43 9.72
N ALA A 593 30.79 39.28 8.93
CA ALA A 593 30.53 38.13 8.05
C ALA A 593 31.50 38.12 6.85
N ALA A 594 32.78 37.96 7.15
CA ALA A 594 33.83 37.82 6.16
C ALA A 594 33.73 36.42 5.53
N ILE A 595 33.50 36.38 4.22
CA ILE A 595 33.38 35.14 3.44
C ILE A 595 34.46 35.10 2.37
N TRP A 596 34.94 33.90 2.06
CA TRP A 596 35.92 33.67 1.01
C TRP A 596 35.24 33.19 -0.25
N VAL A 597 35.63 33.77 -1.39
CA VAL A 597 35.07 33.46 -2.71
C VAL A 597 36.19 33.29 -3.75
N ALA A 598 35.93 32.46 -4.74
CA ALA A 598 36.81 32.31 -5.91
C ALA A 598 36.66 33.50 -6.88
N ALA A 599 37.73 33.83 -7.61
CA ALA A 599 37.77 34.95 -8.54
C ALA A 599 36.69 34.87 -9.64
N GLU A 600 36.37 33.65 -10.08
CA GLU A 600 35.36 33.33 -11.11
C GLU A 600 33.94 33.68 -10.67
N ARG A 601 33.66 33.65 -9.36
CA ARG A 601 32.32 33.94 -8.81
C ARG A 601 32.13 35.40 -8.42
N LEU A 602 33.17 36.23 -8.46
CA LEU A 602 33.10 37.65 -8.09
C LEU A 602 31.98 38.45 -8.79
N PRO A 603 31.66 38.25 -10.09
CA PRO A 603 30.56 38.97 -10.74
C PRO A 603 29.19 38.73 -10.05
N GLN A 604 28.95 37.53 -9.51
CA GLN A 604 27.74 37.21 -8.76
C GLN A 604 27.71 37.97 -7.43
N PHE A 605 28.82 37.98 -6.70
CA PHE A 605 28.93 38.67 -5.41
C PHE A 605 28.86 40.19 -5.56
N HIS A 606 29.42 40.78 -6.63
CA HIS A 606 29.25 42.20 -6.92
C HIS A 606 27.79 42.60 -7.20
N ALA A 607 27.00 41.72 -7.83
CA ALA A 607 25.59 41.97 -8.07
C ALA A 607 24.76 41.93 -6.78
N VAL A 608 25.16 41.10 -5.80
CA VAL A 608 24.46 40.95 -4.51
C VAL A 608 24.88 42.02 -3.49
N TYR A 609 26.17 42.37 -3.44
CA TYR A 609 26.77 43.32 -2.51
C TYR A 609 27.29 44.57 -3.25
N PRO A 610 26.54 45.68 -3.24
CA PRO A 610 26.91 46.88 -3.99
C PRO A 610 28.21 47.55 -3.52
N ASN A 611 28.61 47.34 -2.25
CA ASN A 611 29.78 47.97 -1.61
C ASN A 611 30.82 46.94 -1.15
N LEU A 612 31.11 45.95 -2.00
CA LEU A 612 32.02 44.85 -1.70
C LEU A 612 33.47 45.31 -1.56
N VAL A 613 34.12 44.98 -0.44
CA VAL A 613 35.56 45.18 -0.24
C VAL A 613 36.28 43.84 -0.38
N LEU A 614 37.32 43.80 -1.22
CA LEU A 614 38.12 42.60 -1.51
C LEU A 614 39.47 42.67 -0.79
N SER A 615 39.87 41.59 -0.13
CA SER A 615 41.17 41.45 0.52
C SER A 615 41.76 40.05 0.27
N PRO A 616 42.78 39.90 -0.61
CA PRO A 616 43.40 40.93 -1.45
C PRO A 616 42.52 41.41 -2.60
N ALA A 617 42.79 42.61 -3.14
CA ALA A 617 42.09 43.10 -4.32
C ALA A 617 42.47 42.27 -5.56
N ILE A 618 41.47 41.67 -6.19
CA ILE A 618 41.59 40.82 -7.39
C ILE A 618 40.48 41.16 -8.39
N GLU A 619 40.65 40.73 -9.64
CA GLU A 619 39.65 40.89 -10.71
C GLU A 619 39.16 39.51 -11.16
N ALA A 620 37.89 39.42 -11.58
CA ALA A 620 37.35 38.20 -12.17
C ALA A 620 38.01 37.94 -13.54
N PRO A 621 38.22 36.67 -13.94
CA PRO A 621 38.72 36.37 -15.28
C PRO A 621 37.76 36.89 -16.36
N ALA A 622 38.31 37.32 -17.50
CA ALA A 622 37.58 38.08 -18.52
C ALA A 622 36.27 37.40 -18.98
N GLU A 623 36.29 36.07 -19.19
CA GLU A 623 35.12 35.30 -19.62
C GLU A 623 33.96 35.33 -18.62
N PHE A 624 34.26 35.39 -17.31
CA PHE A 624 33.24 35.47 -16.26
C PHE A 624 32.80 36.91 -16.02
N ALA A 625 33.71 37.88 -16.19
CA ALA A 625 33.43 39.30 -16.06
C ALA A 625 32.48 39.83 -17.15
N GLU A 626 32.48 39.22 -18.35
CA GLU A 626 31.57 39.58 -19.45
C GLU A 626 30.09 39.23 -19.16
N ARG A 627 29.84 38.27 -18.27
CA ARG A 627 28.47 37.88 -17.91
C ARG A 627 27.88 38.86 -16.89
N ALA A 628 26.95 39.70 -17.33
CA ALA A 628 26.16 40.54 -16.44
C ALA A 628 25.15 39.71 -15.63
N TRP A 629 25.11 39.95 -14.31
CA TRP A 629 24.17 39.30 -13.40
C TRP A 629 23.18 40.31 -12.83
N ALA A 630 21.88 39.98 -12.87
CA ALA A 630 20.90 40.64 -12.02
C ALA A 630 21.07 40.16 -10.57
N ARG A 631 20.83 41.04 -9.60
CA ARG A 631 20.96 40.73 -8.16
C ARG A 631 20.22 39.44 -7.78
N ASP A 632 18.96 39.32 -8.20
CA ASP A 632 18.11 38.20 -7.82
C ASP A 632 18.59 36.87 -8.42
N ASP A 633 19.10 36.87 -9.64
CA ASP A 633 19.59 35.66 -10.31
C ASP A 633 20.96 35.24 -9.76
N ALA A 634 21.82 36.20 -9.41
CA ALA A 634 23.07 35.92 -8.71
C ALA A 634 22.81 35.30 -7.32
N LEU A 635 21.82 35.81 -6.59
CA LEU A 635 21.47 35.28 -5.28
C LEU A 635 20.93 33.85 -5.36
N VAL A 636 20.09 33.55 -6.35
CA VAL A 636 19.60 32.19 -6.62
C VAL A 636 20.76 31.22 -6.85
N GLU A 637 21.74 31.59 -7.68
CA GLU A 637 22.89 30.73 -7.97
C GLU A 637 23.83 30.55 -6.78
N ILE A 638 24.05 31.60 -5.98
CA ILE A 638 24.86 31.50 -4.75
C ILE A 638 24.17 30.57 -3.74
N VAL A 639 22.86 30.72 -3.53
CA VAL A 639 22.09 29.85 -2.62
C VAL A 639 22.05 28.41 -3.13
N ARG A 640 21.89 28.20 -4.45
CA ARG A 640 21.94 26.87 -5.08
C ARG A 640 23.25 26.15 -4.75
N SER A 641 24.38 26.80 -5.04
CA SER A 641 25.73 26.27 -4.77
C SER A 641 25.96 26.01 -3.28
N ARG A 642 25.46 26.92 -2.43
CA ARG A 642 25.63 26.79 -0.98
C ARG A 642 24.90 25.55 -0.42
N LEU A 643 23.75 25.20 -0.96
CA LEU A 643 22.96 24.04 -0.52
C LEU A 643 23.59 22.69 -0.88
N GLU A 644 24.49 22.63 -1.87
CA GLU A 644 25.18 21.41 -2.28
C GLU A 644 26.11 20.82 -1.20
N GLY A 645 26.50 21.62 -0.19
CA GLY A 645 27.37 21.19 0.90
C GLY A 645 26.76 21.15 2.31
N LEU A 646 25.59 21.75 2.54
CA LEU A 646 25.07 21.97 3.91
C LEU A 646 24.15 20.86 4.46
N GLY A 647 23.49 20.09 3.57
CA GLY A 647 22.34 19.26 3.97
C GLY A 647 21.13 20.11 4.42
N PRO A 648 20.20 19.57 5.23
CA PRO A 648 19.04 20.33 5.74
C PRO A 648 19.49 21.57 6.51
N THR A 649 18.95 22.76 6.18
CA THR A 649 19.32 24.02 6.84
C THR A 649 18.15 24.99 6.86
N THR A 650 18.16 26.00 7.73
CA THR A 650 17.09 27.00 7.85
C THR A 650 17.40 28.25 7.04
N THR A 651 16.35 29.00 6.69
CA THR A 651 16.50 30.34 6.06
C THR A 651 17.37 31.26 6.90
N SER A 652 17.20 31.24 8.23
CA SER A 652 17.96 32.05 9.19
C SER A 652 19.45 31.72 9.18
N ALA A 653 19.82 30.45 9.05
CA ALA A 653 21.22 30.02 8.98
C ALA A 653 21.91 30.46 7.68
N ILE A 654 21.24 30.32 6.52
CA ILE A 654 21.80 30.79 5.23
C ILE A 654 21.95 32.32 5.25
N ALA A 655 20.90 33.03 5.66
CA ALA A 655 20.89 34.48 5.78
C ALA A 655 22.03 34.98 6.69
N GLY A 656 22.23 34.33 7.85
CA GLY A 656 23.33 34.63 8.77
C GLY A 656 24.71 34.39 8.16
N SER A 657 24.90 33.32 7.39
CA SER A 657 26.19 33.01 6.74
C SER A 657 26.61 34.02 5.67
N MET A 658 25.64 34.75 5.11
CA MET A 658 25.84 35.76 4.07
C MET A 658 25.73 37.20 4.61
N GLY A 659 25.21 37.39 5.83
CA GLY A 659 24.91 38.72 6.35
C GLY A 659 23.79 39.43 5.58
N LEU A 660 22.85 38.69 4.98
CA LEU A 660 21.72 39.22 4.20
C LEU A 660 20.38 39.08 4.96
N PRO A 661 19.35 39.89 4.63
CA PRO A 661 18.01 39.71 5.19
C PRO A 661 17.38 38.36 4.78
N SER A 662 16.69 37.69 5.71
CA SER A 662 16.01 36.41 5.43
C SER A 662 15.01 36.49 4.27
N ALA A 663 14.34 37.65 4.08
CA ALA A 663 13.39 37.85 2.99
C ALA A 663 14.01 37.69 1.59
N ASP A 664 15.26 38.12 1.39
CA ASP A 664 15.96 37.94 0.11
C ASP A 664 16.26 36.46 -0.15
N ILE A 665 16.64 35.72 0.90
CA ILE A 665 16.91 34.28 0.83
C ILE A 665 15.63 33.48 0.59
N GLU A 666 14.50 33.87 1.18
CA GLU A 666 13.20 33.23 0.93
C GLU A 666 12.78 33.32 -0.53
N VAL A 667 12.99 34.48 -1.17
CA VAL A 667 12.70 34.65 -2.60
C VAL A 667 13.57 33.74 -3.46
N ALA A 668 14.86 33.63 -3.15
CA ALA A 668 15.79 32.75 -3.85
C ALA A 668 15.42 31.26 -3.66
N LEU A 669 15.11 30.85 -2.43
CA LEU A 669 14.67 29.49 -2.10
C LEU A 669 13.34 29.15 -2.78
N ALA A 670 12.38 30.08 -2.83
CA ALA A 670 11.11 29.87 -3.53
C ALA A 670 11.31 29.63 -5.03
N LYS A 671 12.24 30.36 -5.68
CA LYS A 671 12.62 30.09 -7.07
C LYS A 671 13.25 28.70 -7.24
N LEU A 672 14.17 28.31 -6.34
CA LEU A 672 14.81 26.99 -6.37
C LEU A 672 13.86 25.83 -6.08
N VAL A 673 12.79 26.05 -5.31
CA VAL A 673 11.69 25.09 -5.13
C VAL A 673 10.79 25.04 -6.36
N ALA A 674 10.55 26.16 -7.03
CA ALA A 674 9.81 26.16 -8.30
C ALA A 674 10.58 25.42 -9.42
N GLU A 675 11.90 25.55 -9.43
CA GLU A 675 12.82 24.72 -10.23
C GLU A 675 13.02 23.32 -9.63
N GLY A 676 12.55 23.09 -8.39
CA GLY A 676 12.66 21.93 -7.49
C GLY A 676 14.00 21.19 -7.49
N VAL A 677 15.06 22.00 -7.48
CA VAL A 677 16.40 21.60 -7.05
C VAL A 677 16.45 21.46 -5.53
N VAL A 678 15.61 22.24 -4.83
CA VAL A 678 15.54 22.29 -3.36
C VAL A 678 14.17 21.78 -2.90
N MET A 679 14.14 21.16 -1.73
CA MET A 679 12.90 20.76 -1.05
C MET A 679 12.79 21.39 0.33
N SER A 680 11.57 21.76 0.72
CA SER A 680 11.24 22.32 2.04
C SER A 680 10.56 21.29 2.94
N GLY A 681 10.87 21.26 4.22
CA GLY A 681 10.25 20.33 5.17
C GLY A 681 10.81 20.43 6.59
N LEU A 682 10.36 19.54 7.48
CA LEU A 682 10.93 19.36 8.83
C LEU A 682 11.72 18.05 8.83
N PHE A 683 13.01 18.11 8.49
CA PHE A 683 13.83 16.93 8.24
C PHE A 683 14.60 16.48 9.48
N THR A 684 15.13 17.42 10.25
CA THR A 684 15.94 17.19 11.45
C THR A 684 15.04 17.04 12.69
N PRO A 685 15.17 15.94 13.47
CA PRO A 685 14.40 15.76 14.70
C PRO A 685 14.66 16.88 15.72
N GLY A 686 13.59 17.48 16.26
CA GLY A 686 13.68 18.53 17.29
C GLY A 686 13.77 19.97 16.77
N VAL A 687 13.84 20.18 15.46
CA VAL A 687 13.79 21.51 14.83
C VAL A 687 12.33 21.86 14.50
N GLY A 688 11.85 23.03 14.94
CA GLY A 688 10.47 23.51 14.71
C GLY A 688 10.32 24.51 13.56
N GLU A 689 11.43 24.89 12.93
CA GLU A 689 11.46 25.80 11.77
C GLU A 689 11.55 25.01 10.46
N THR A 690 10.95 25.53 9.38
CA THR A 690 11.06 24.92 8.06
C THR A 690 12.51 24.91 7.57
N GLU A 691 12.98 23.71 7.24
CA GLU A 691 14.29 23.47 6.67
C GLU A 691 14.21 23.32 5.15
N TRP A 692 15.33 23.60 4.51
CA TRP A 692 15.57 23.52 3.07
C TRP A 692 16.77 22.61 2.84
N CYS A 693 16.67 21.70 1.89
CA CYS A 693 17.76 20.78 1.56
C CYS A 693 17.86 20.62 0.05
N ASP A 694 19.09 20.53 -0.46
CA ASP A 694 19.32 20.07 -1.82
C ASP A 694 18.71 18.68 -2.00
N ARG A 695 18.01 18.50 -3.13
CA ARG A 695 17.26 17.28 -3.41
C ARG A 695 18.16 16.04 -3.47
N SER A 696 19.36 16.16 -4.05
CA SER A 696 20.27 15.03 -4.22
C SER A 696 20.84 14.56 -2.88
N LEU A 697 21.17 15.51 -2.00
CA LEU A 697 21.60 15.24 -0.63
C LEU A 697 20.46 14.62 0.18
N LEU A 698 19.25 15.18 0.09
CA LEU A 698 18.08 14.67 0.80
C LEU A 698 17.77 13.21 0.40
N ALA A 699 17.86 12.89 -0.90
CA ALA A 699 17.69 11.53 -1.40
C ALA A 699 18.78 10.58 -0.87
N ARG A 700 20.04 11.03 -0.76
CA ARG A 700 21.13 10.25 -0.14
C ARG A 700 20.89 9.99 1.35
N ILE A 701 20.45 11.01 2.11
CA ILE A 701 20.11 10.88 3.54
C ILE A 701 19.01 9.84 3.72
N HIS A 702 17.95 9.94 2.90
CA HIS A 702 16.86 8.97 2.92
C HIS A 702 17.34 7.56 2.60
N ARG A 703 18.13 7.38 1.52
CA ARG A 703 18.69 6.07 1.13
C ARG A 703 19.56 5.45 2.23
N ASN A 704 20.41 6.25 2.88
CA ASN A 704 21.27 5.78 3.97
C ASN A 704 20.44 5.39 5.20
N THR A 705 19.40 6.16 5.51
CA THR A 705 18.43 5.83 6.56
C THR A 705 17.78 4.48 6.30
N VAL A 706 17.27 4.27 5.07
CA VAL A 706 16.64 3.00 4.65
C VAL A 706 17.64 1.84 4.65
N LYS A 707 18.87 2.05 4.15
CA LYS A 707 19.90 1.00 4.10
C LYS A 707 20.27 0.50 5.49
N ARG A 708 20.45 1.40 6.46
CA ARG A 708 20.73 1.03 7.85
C ARG A 708 19.58 0.20 8.44
N LEU A 709 18.35 0.68 8.27
CA LEU A 709 17.15 -0.03 8.74
C LEU A 709 17.00 -1.42 8.09
N ARG A 710 17.36 -1.59 6.81
CA ARG A 710 17.33 -2.89 6.15
C ARG A 710 18.38 -3.86 6.69
N GLN A 711 19.55 -3.37 7.06
CA GLN A 711 20.57 -4.20 7.72
C GLN A 711 20.09 -4.73 9.07
N GLU A 712 19.12 -4.07 9.71
CA GLU A 712 18.50 -4.52 10.96
C GLU A 712 17.42 -5.61 10.75
N ILE A 713 16.90 -5.79 9.51
CA ILE A 713 15.73 -6.64 9.20
C ILE A 713 16.07 -7.75 8.17
N GLU A 714 17.33 -8.17 8.07
CA GLU A 714 17.74 -9.20 7.10
C GLU A 714 17.01 -10.55 7.36
N PRO A 715 16.31 -11.13 6.36
CA PRO A 715 15.58 -12.37 6.55
C PRO A 715 16.54 -13.54 6.77
N VAL A 716 16.33 -14.26 7.87
CA VAL A 716 17.12 -15.45 8.22
C VAL A 716 16.44 -16.74 7.74
N SER A 717 17.20 -17.83 7.64
CA SER A 717 16.63 -19.12 7.22
C SER A 717 15.65 -19.66 8.28
N SER A 718 14.73 -20.54 7.87
CA SER A 718 13.84 -21.23 8.81
C SER A 718 14.61 -22.06 9.86
N GLN A 719 15.80 -22.55 9.50
CA GLN A 719 16.69 -23.26 10.42
C GLN A 719 17.26 -22.33 11.48
N ASP A 720 17.66 -21.11 11.10
CA ASP A 720 18.16 -20.10 12.04
C ASP A 720 17.05 -19.67 12.99
N PHE A 721 15.84 -19.47 12.49
CA PHE A 721 14.68 -19.17 13.33
C PHE A 721 14.38 -20.30 14.33
N LEU A 722 14.44 -21.58 13.92
CA LEU A 722 14.25 -22.70 14.85
C LEU A 722 15.37 -22.80 15.89
N ARG A 723 16.64 -22.59 15.50
CA ARG A 723 17.77 -22.54 16.45
C ARG A 723 17.61 -21.40 17.45
N PHE A 724 17.24 -20.22 16.96
CA PHE A 724 16.89 -19.07 17.80
C PHE A 724 15.78 -19.44 18.77
N LEU A 725 14.66 -20.00 18.30
CA LEU A 725 13.50 -20.31 19.13
C LEU A 725 13.82 -21.36 20.21
N PHE A 726 14.60 -22.41 19.88
CA PHE A 726 15.01 -23.40 20.88
C PHE A 726 15.92 -22.84 21.97
N ARG A 727 16.84 -21.95 21.59
CA ARG A 727 17.68 -21.22 22.56
C ARG A 727 16.85 -20.24 23.39
N TRP A 728 16.00 -19.46 22.74
CA TRP A 728 15.10 -18.49 23.35
C TRP A 728 14.13 -19.12 24.35
N GLN A 729 13.70 -20.36 24.07
CA GLN A 729 12.82 -21.15 24.94
C GLN A 729 13.56 -21.97 26.00
N HIS A 730 14.90 -21.88 26.07
CA HIS A 730 15.73 -22.61 27.03
C HIS A 730 15.61 -24.15 26.95
N VAL A 731 15.24 -24.71 25.78
CA VAL A 731 15.02 -26.17 25.64
C VAL A 731 16.24 -26.93 25.14
N THR A 732 17.32 -26.24 24.76
CA THR A 732 18.60 -26.88 24.47
C THR A 732 19.38 -27.09 25.76
N PRO A 733 20.09 -28.23 25.95
CA PRO A 733 20.81 -28.53 27.19
C PRO A 733 21.75 -27.40 27.68
N SER A 734 22.39 -26.66 26.77
CA SER A 734 23.30 -25.55 27.12
C SER A 734 22.62 -24.26 27.56
N GLU A 735 21.31 -24.12 27.34
CA GLU A 735 20.54 -22.89 27.64
C GLU A 735 19.50 -23.12 28.74
N GLN A 736 19.41 -24.35 29.27
CA GLN A 736 18.55 -24.66 30.41
C GLN A 736 18.95 -23.80 31.60
N ARG A 737 17.94 -23.29 32.30
CA ARG A 737 18.15 -22.45 33.47
C ARG A 737 18.29 -23.34 34.71
N GLN A 738 19.02 -22.86 35.71
CA GLN A 738 19.27 -23.60 36.95
C GLN A 738 18.66 -22.89 38.15
N GLY A 739 18.14 -23.67 39.09
CA GLY A 739 17.66 -23.22 40.39
C GLY A 739 16.23 -22.65 40.42
N PRO A 740 15.66 -22.48 41.63
CA PRO A 740 14.27 -22.06 41.83
C PRO A 740 14.00 -20.62 41.37
N ASP A 741 14.98 -19.72 41.46
CA ASP A 741 14.81 -18.31 41.05
C ASP A 741 14.57 -18.16 39.54
N ALA A 742 15.05 -19.11 38.73
CA ALA A 742 14.82 -19.10 37.29
C ALA A 742 13.36 -19.40 36.90
N LEU A 743 12.60 -20.08 37.77
CA LEU A 743 11.22 -20.47 37.49
C LEU A 743 10.30 -19.27 37.28
N ASP A 744 10.49 -18.17 38.04
CA ASP A 744 9.68 -16.95 37.89
C ASP A 744 9.87 -16.31 36.50
N ALA A 745 11.10 -16.35 35.96
CA ALA A 745 11.39 -15.86 34.62
C ALA A 745 10.75 -16.73 33.53
N ILE A 746 10.79 -18.06 33.69
CA ILE A 746 10.14 -19.01 32.76
C ILE A 746 8.62 -18.84 32.78
N ILE A 747 8.00 -18.68 33.96
CA ILE A 747 6.56 -18.40 34.08
C ILE A 747 6.23 -17.04 33.45
N ALA A 748 7.06 -16.01 33.65
CA ALA A 748 6.85 -14.71 33.01
C ALA A 748 7.00 -14.77 31.48
N GLN A 749 7.77 -15.71 30.93
CA GLN A 749 7.89 -15.95 29.49
C GLN A 749 6.71 -16.76 28.94
N LEU A 750 6.21 -17.74 29.70
CA LEU A 750 5.11 -18.62 29.30
C LEU A 750 3.72 -18.14 29.76
N GLN A 751 3.64 -16.97 30.40
CA GLN A 751 2.39 -16.43 30.94
C GLN A 751 1.30 -16.39 29.86
N GLY A 752 0.10 -16.92 30.16
CA GLY A 752 -1.03 -16.96 29.24
C GLY A 752 -0.99 -18.11 28.23
N PHE A 753 0.07 -18.93 28.20
CA PHE A 753 0.09 -20.17 27.42
C PHE A 753 -0.81 -21.22 28.09
N GLU A 754 -1.69 -21.84 27.31
CA GLU A 754 -2.58 -22.90 27.78
C GLU A 754 -1.97 -24.27 27.45
N ALA A 755 -1.70 -25.08 28.47
CA ALA A 755 -1.20 -26.44 28.31
C ALA A 755 -1.94 -27.41 29.24
N PRO A 756 -2.03 -28.71 28.88
CA PRO A 756 -2.62 -29.72 29.76
C PRO A 756 -1.98 -29.68 31.16
N ALA A 757 -2.80 -29.75 32.21
CA ALA A 757 -2.33 -29.67 33.60
C ALA A 757 -1.18 -30.62 33.92
N ALA A 758 -1.19 -31.83 33.37
CA ALA A 758 -0.11 -32.80 33.56
C ALA A 758 1.20 -32.43 32.84
N ALA A 759 1.12 -31.72 31.70
CA ALA A 759 2.28 -31.44 30.86
C ALA A 759 3.23 -30.38 31.46
N TRP A 760 2.73 -29.51 32.34
CA TRP A 760 3.54 -28.45 32.97
C TRP A 760 4.75 -29.02 33.71
N GLU A 761 4.54 -30.00 34.60
CA GLU A 761 5.61 -30.60 35.40
C GLU A 761 6.23 -31.84 34.77
N SER A 762 5.59 -32.48 33.78
CA SER A 762 6.14 -33.67 33.12
C SER A 762 7.02 -33.35 31.91
N GLU A 763 6.74 -32.25 31.21
CA GLU A 763 7.36 -31.95 29.90
C GLU A 763 7.83 -30.50 29.79
N ILE A 764 7.02 -29.51 30.17
CA ILE A 764 7.28 -28.10 29.85
C ILE A 764 8.37 -27.49 30.75
N LEU A 765 8.23 -27.58 32.07
CA LEU A 765 9.20 -27.04 33.02
C LEU A 765 10.51 -27.84 33.04
N PRO A 766 10.50 -29.19 33.08
CA PRO A 766 11.74 -29.97 33.05
C PRO A 766 12.55 -29.82 31.75
N ALA A 767 11.91 -29.47 30.63
CA ALA A 767 12.64 -29.18 29.40
C ALA A 767 13.45 -27.88 29.46
N ARG A 768 13.08 -26.94 30.37
CA ARG A 768 13.65 -25.58 30.47
C ARG A 768 14.51 -25.36 31.71
N LEU A 769 14.27 -26.16 32.74
CA LEU A 769 14.93 -26.08 34.03
C LEU A 769 15.68 -27.38 34.29
N GLU A 770 16.99 -27.28 34.49
CA GLU A 770 17.81 -28.40 34.90
C GLU A 770 17.46 -28.79 36.35
N ASP A 771 17.31 -30.09 36.59
CA ASP A 771 16.95 -30.68 37.89
C ASP A 771 15.70 -30.05 38.54
N TYR A 772 14.68 -29.72 37.74
CA TYR A 772 13.41 -29.18 38.24
C TYR A 772 12.79 -30.06 39.35
N GLU A 773 12.58 -29.47 40.52
CA GLU A 773 11.79 -30.06 41.61
C GLU A 773 10.41 -29.42 41.71
N PHE A 774 9.36 -30.23 41.87
CA PHE A 774 7.97 -29.76 41.93
C PHE A 774 7.69 -28.80 43.10
N THR A 775 8.50 -28.84 44.17
CA THR A 775 8.39 -27.94 45.33
C THR A 775 8.61 -26.49 44.95
N TRP A 776 9.42 -26.21 43.92
CA TRP A 776 9.73 -24.84 43.51
C TRP A 776 8.48 -24.10 43.01
N LEU A 777 7.60 -24.80 42.28
CA LEU A 777 6.35 -24.21 41.81
C LEU A 777 5.34 -24.02 42.95
N ASP A 778 5.31 -24.96 43.90
CA ASP A 778 4.46 -24.86 45.08
C ASP A 778 4.87 -23.65 45.95
N ASP A 779 6.16 -23.49 46.24
CA ASP A 779 6.71 -22.36 47.00
C ASP A 779 6.45 -21.01 46.31
N LEU A 780 6.55 -20.99 44.97
CA LEU A 780 6.30 -19.78 44.18
C LEU A 780 4.81 -19.39 44.16
N CYS A 781 3.90 -20.38 44.17
CA CYS A 781 2.47 -20.14 44.30
C CYS A 781 2.11 -19.69 45.73
N LEU A 782 2.64 -20.36 46.76
CA LEU A 782 2.40 -20.07 48.17
C LEU A 782 2.92 -18.68 48.57
N SER A 783 4.07 -18.27 48.04
CA SER A 783 4.60 -16.89 48.21
C SER A 783 3.75 -15.82 47.49
N GLY A 784 2.80 -16.23 46.65
CA GLY A 784 1.91 -15.35 45.91
C GLY A 784 2.56 -14.68 44.70
N ARG A 785 3.75 -15.12 44.27
CA ARG A 785 4.42 -14.58 43.07
C ARG A 785 3.78 -15.12 41.78
N ALA A 786 3.41 -16.39 41.77
CA ALA A 786 2.72 -17.05 40.66
C ALA A 786 1.32 -17.52 41.10
N ILE A 787 0.43 -17.68 40.12
CA ILE A 787 -0.85 -18.36 40.28
C ILE A 787 -1.04 -19.33 39.11
N TRP A 788 -1.84 -20.37 39.33
CA TRP A 788 -2.35 -21.21 38.26
C TRP A 788 -3.86 -21.02 38.13
N THR A 789 -4.36 -21.03 36.90
CA THR A 789 -5.80 -20.92 36.64
C THR A 789 -6.14 -21.46 35.25
N ARG A 790 -7.42 -21.61 34.96
CA ARG A 790 -7.93 -21.93 33.63
C ARG A 790 -8.64 -20.70 33.06
N LEU A 791 -8.07 -20.08 32.04
CA LEU A 791 -8.61 -18.86 31.43
C LEU A 791 -9.80 -19.16 30.52
N SER A 792 -9.75 -20.22 29.69
CA SER A 792 -10.84 -20.52 28.75
C SER A 792 -11.35 -21.97 28.76
N HIS A 793 -12.58 -22.12 28.27
CA HIS A 793 -13.16 -23.40 27.89
C HIS A 793 -13.16 -23.49 26.36
N THR A 794 -12.44 -24.46 25.79
CA THR A 794 -12.44 -24.69 24.35
C THR A 794 -13.80 -25.25 23.92
N ALA A 795 -14.57 -24.51 23.13
CA ALA A 795 -15.85 -24.94 22.58
C ALA A 795 -15.73 -26.01 21.46
N ASN A 796 -14.50 -26.36 21.06
CA ASN A 796 -14.22 -27.22 19.89
C ASN A 796 -14.20 -28.73 20.16
N SER A 797 -14.53 -29.19 21.37
CA SER A 797 -14.85 -30.60 21.60
C SER A 797 -16.37 -30.72 21.74
N GLY A 798 -17.04 -31.32 20.75
CA GLY A 798 -18.48 -31.56 20.69
C GLY A 798 -19.05 -32.50 21.77
N ALA A 799 -18.62 -32.36 23.02
CA ALA A 799 -19.15 -33.06 24.17
C ALA A 799 -19.65 -32.01 25.18
N ALA A 800 -20.97 -31.84 25.25
CA ALA A 800 -21.68 -31.00 26.19
C ALA A 800 -21.65 -31.57 27.63
N SER A 801 -20.46 -31.88 28.15
CA SER A 801 -20.30 -32.46 29.47
C SER A 801 -18.95 -32.05 30.04
N GLY A 802 -18.96 -31.18 31.05
CA GLY A 802 -17.79 -30.76 31.86
C GLY A 802 -17.11 -31.89 32.66
N ARG A 803 -17.09 -33.11 32.13
CA ARG A 803 -16.51 -34.34 32.71
C ARG A 803 -15.21 -34.77 31.99
N GLY A 804 -14.50 -33.84 31.36
CA GLY A 804 -13.19 -34.13 30.79
C GLY A 804 -12.18 -34.45 31.91
N PRO A 805 -11.25 -35.41 31.74
CA PRO A 805 -10.21 -35.66 32.73
C PRO A 805 -9.39 -34.39 33.01
N ILE A 806 -9.16 -34.06 34.29
CA ILE A 806 -8.32 -32.91 34.71
C ILE A 806 -6.94 -32.99 34.07
N ARG A 807 -6.44 -34.21 33.85
CA ARG A 807 -5.15 -34.48 33.21
C ARG A 807 -4.97 -33.76 31.86
N THR A 808 -6.04 -33.68 31.06
CA THR A 808 -6.02 -33.03 29.74
C THR A 808 -6.61 -31.62 29.78
N THR A 809 -6.99 -31.13 30.96
CA THR A 809 -7.56 -29.79 31.12
C THR A 809 -6.47 -28.74 30.91
N PRO A 810 -6.65 -27.81 29.95
CA PRO A 810 -5.69 -26.74 29.74
C PRO A 810 -5.71 -25.78 30.93
N VAL A 811 -4.54 -25.55 31.52
CA VAL A 811 -4.30 -24.56 32.58
C VAL A 811 -3.14 -23.66 32.17
N THR A 812 -3.09 -22.47 32.75
CA THR A 812 -2.02 -21.51 32.56
C THR A 812 -1.37 -21.14 33.89
N LEU A 813 -0.08 -20.82 33.84
CA LEU A 813 0.66 -20.24 34.95
C LEU A 813 0.87 -18.75 34.67
N LEU A 814 0.56 -17.90 35.65
CA LEU A 814 0.63 -16.45 35.50
C LEU A 814 1.39 -15.83 36.67
N PRO A 815 2.26 -14.83 36.43
CA PRO A 815 2.68 -13.93 37.48
C PRO A 815 1.46 -13.23 38.07
N ARG A 816 1.29 -13.25 39.40
CA ARG A 816 0.07 -12.75 40.07
C ARG A 816 -0.25 -11.30 39.71
N ARG A 817 0.78 -10.47 39.52
CA ARG A 817 0.67 -9.07 39.07
C ARG A 817 0.01 -8.89 37.69
N SER A 818 0.16 -9.87 36.81
CA SER A 818 -0.38 -9.85 35.44
C SER A 818 -1.73 -10.54 35.30
N ALA A 819 -2.14 -11.28 36.33
CA ALA A 819 -3.40 -12.03 36.31
C ALA A 819 -4.64 -11.19 35.97
N PRO A 820 -4.79 -9.93 36.42
CA PRO A 820 -5.95 -9.10 36.04
C PRO A 820 -6.06 -8.84 34.54
N LEU A 821 -4.94 -8.59 33.85
CA LEU A 821 -4.92 -8.31 32.40
C LEU A 821 -5.30 -9.55 31.60
N TRP A 822 -4.73 -10.71 31.95
CA TRP A 822 -5.06 -11.99 31.33
C TRP A 822 -6.50 -12.42 31.57
N THR A 823 -7.01 -12.21 32.79
CA THR A 823 -8.38 -12.56 33.15
C THR A 823 -9.41 -11.66 32.46
N ARG A 824 -9.07 -10.39 32.21
CA ARG A 824 -9.88 -9.46 31.41
C ARG A 824 -9.92 -9.82 29.93
N ALA A 825 -8.80 -10.30 29.37
CA ALA A 825 -8.73 -10.75 27.98
C ALA A 825 -9.48 -12.06 27.74
N ALA A 826 -9.47 -12.95 28.73
CA ALA A 826 -10.13 -14.24 28.65
C ALA A 826 -11.67 -14.12 28.57
N PRO A 827 -12.34 -14.99 27.82
CA PRO A 827 -13.79 -14.99 27.73
C PRO A 827 -14.41 -15.38 29.09
N PRO A 828 -15.64 -14.95 29.40
CA PRO A 828 -16.33 -15.42 30.60
C PRO A 828 -16.50 -16.94 30.56
N PRO A 829 -16.55 -17.62 31.72
CA PRO A 829 -16.73 -19.07 31.77
C PRO A 829 -18.06 -19.43 31.11
N ALA A 830 -18.01 -20.35 30.15
CA ALA A 830 -19.17 -20.76 29.36
C ALA A 830 -20.19 -21.57 30.19
N VAL A 831 -19.72 -22.25 31.24
CA VAL A 831 -20.55 -23.08 32.12
C VAL A 831 -21.16 -22.22 33.20
N LYS A 832 -22.49 -22.21 33.26
CA LYS A 832 -23.22 -21.57 34.35
C LYS A 832 -23.12 -22.42 35.61
N ILE A 833 -23.06 -21.80 36.78
CA ILE A 833 -22.91 -22.53 38.04
C ILE A 833 -24.10 -23.48 38.26
N GLU A 834 -25.27 -23.08 37.77
CA GLU A 834 -26.52 -23.85 37.82
C GLU A 834 -26.48 -25.14 36.98
N GLU A 835 -25.55 -25.24 36.02
CA GLU A 835 -25.37 -26.42 35.15
C GLU A 835 -24.38 -27.45 35.74
N LEU A 836 -23.69 -27.10 36.84
CA LEU A 836 -22.75 -27.99 37.54
C LEU A 836 -23.46 -28.96 38.49
N SER A 837 -22.75 -29.98 38.97
CA SER A 837 -23.29 -30.90 39.96
C SER A 837 -23.70 -30.19 41.25
N SER A 838 -24.71 -30.73 41.96
CA SER A 838 -25.16 -30.17 43.25
C SER A 838 -24.05 -30.10 44.30
N ARG A 839 -23.04 -30.99 44.20
CA ARG A 839 -21.84 -30.99 45.05
C ARG A 839 -20.93 -29.81 44.72
N ALA A 840 -20.67 -29.56 43.43
CA ALA A 840 -19.90 -28.40 42.98
C ALA A 840 -20.60 -27.08 43.35
N GLN A 841 -21.92 -27.00 43.21
CA GLN A 841 -22.71 -25.84 43.67
C GLN A 841 -22.56 -25.60 45.17
N ALA A 842 -22.63 -26.64 46.00
CA ALA A 842 -22.43 -26.54 47.45
C ALA A 842 -21.03 -26.02 47.83
N VAL A 843 -19.98 -26.48 47.13
CA VAL A 843 -18.61 -25.98 47.34
C VAL A 843 -18.48 -24.51 46.91
N VAL A 844 -19.09 -24.11 45.79
CA VAL A 844 -19.11 -22.70 45.35
C VAL A 844 -19.80 -21.83 46.39
N GLU A 845 -20.93 -22.26 46.94
CA GLU A 845 -21.66 -21.50 47.96
C GLU A 845 -20.87 -21.39 49.27
N ALA A 846 -20.18 -22.44 49.69
CA ALA A 846 -19.26 -22.41 50.82
C ALA A 846 -18.14 -21.37 50.62
N LEU A 847 -17.51 -21.35 49.44
CA LEU A 847 -16.45 -20.39 49.09
C LEU A 847 -16.97 -18.95 48.93
N ARG A 848 -18.22 -18.75 48.51
CA ARG A 848 -18.86 -17.43 48.44
C ARG A 848 -19.12 -16.86 49.83
N SER A 849 -19.60 -17.68 50.74
CA SER A 849 -20.00 -17.28 52.10
C SER A 849 -18.81 -17.13 53.05
N HIS A 850 -17.80 -17.99 52.93
CA HIS A 850 -16.65 -18.03 53.87
C HIS A 850 -15.34 -17.49 53.27
N GLY A 851 -15.32 -17.19 51.96
CA GLY A 851 -14.12 -16.72 51.26
C GLY A 851 -13.18 -17.85 50.86
N ALA A 852 -11.89 -17.55 50.77
CA ALA A 852 -10.88 -18.56 50.46
C ALA A 852 -10.66 -19.47 51.67
N SER A 853 -10.88 -20.78 51.51
CA SER A 853 -10.94 -21.75 52.60
C SER A 853 -10.03 -22.94 52.37
N PHE A 854 -9.50 -23.53 53.44
CA PHE A 854 -8.73 -24.77 53.37
C PHE A 854 -9.63 -25.97 53.04
N TYR A 855 -9.04 -27.05 52.54
CA TYR A 855 -9.80 -28.23 52.15
C TYR A 855 -10.68 -28.80 53.28
N ASP A 856 -10.15 -28.92 54.50
CA ASP A 856 -10.91 -29.42 55.65
C ASP A 856 -12.06 -28.50 56.06
N GLU A 857 -11.90 -27.18 55.88
CA GLU A 857 -12.98 -26.20 56.13
C GLU A 857 -14.12 -26.37 55.12
N ILE A 858 -13.80 -26.65 53.85
CA ILE A 858 -14.80 -26.91 52.81
C ILE A 858 -15.54 -28.21 53.11
N VAL A 859 -14.84 -29.27 53.51
CA VAL A 859 -15.45 -30.55 53.93
C VAL A 859 -16.41 -30.32 55.11
N HIS A 860 -15.96 -29.60 56.14
CA HIS A 860 -16.78 -29.31 57.31
C HIS A 860 -18.01 -28.45 56.96
N THR A 861 -17.84 -27.40 56.17
CA THR A 861 -18.91 -26.45 55.82
C THR A 861 -19.96 -27.06 54.90
N THR A 862 -19.55 -27.92 53.95
CA THR A 862 -20.48 -28.55 53.00
C THR A 862 -21.11 -29.85 53.53
N GLY A 863 -20.50 -30.50 54.52
CA GLY A 863 -20.94 -31.81 55.04
C GLY A 863 -20.75 -32.97 54.05
N LEU A 864 -20.04 -32.75 52.94
CA LEU A 864 -19.76 -33.76 51.92
C LEU A 864 -18.64 -34.71 52.37
N LEU A 865 -18.62 -35.93 51.81
CA LEU A 865 -17.48 -36.82 51.99
C LEU A 865 -16.24 -36.23 51.32
N ARG A 866 -15.04 -36.50 51.86
CA ARG A 866 -13.75 -36.03 51.30
C ARG A 866 -13.65 -36.29 49.79
N THR A 867 -13.91 -37.52 49.35
CA THR A 867 -13.90 -37.86 47.91
C THR A 867 -14.90 -37.06 47.07
N GLN A 868 -16.06 -36.70 47.65
CA GLN A 868 -17.07 -35.88 46.97
C GLN A 868 -16.62 -34.41 46.84
N VAL A 869 -15.87 -33.89 47.82
CA VAL A 869 -15.26 -32.56 47.74
C VAL A 869 -14.12 -32.56 46.71
N GLU A 870 -13.29 -33.61 46.65
CA GLU A 870 -12.27 -33.76 45.59
C GLU A 870 -12.91 -33.76 44.19
N ASP A 871 -13.96 -34.55 43.98
CA ASP A 871 -14.69 -34.61 42.71
C ASP A 871 -15.34 -33.26 42.34
N ALA A 872 -15.88 -32.55 43.33
CA ALA A 872 -16.47 -31.22 43.15
C ALA A 872 -15.40 -30.18 42.79
N LEU A 873 -14.25 -30.17 43.48
CA LEU A 873 -13.12 -29.29 43.16
C LEU A 873 -12.55 -29.61 41.79
N ALA A 874 -12.46 -30.88 41.41
CA ALA A 874 -12.08 -31.33 40.07
C ALA A 874 -12.99 -30.76 38.98
N GLU A 875 -14.31 -30.86 39.17
CA GLU A 875 -15.31 -30.30 38.26
C GLU A 875 -15.20 -28.77 38.17
N LEU A 876 -14.98 -28.08 39.30
CA LEU A 876 -14.85 -26.62 39.35
C LEU A 876 -13.53 -26.12 38.72
N VAL A 877 -12.43 -26.87 38.88
CA VAL A 877 -11.16 -26.61 38.19
C VAL A 877 -11.33 -26.80 36.68
N ALA A 878 -12.01 -27.87 36.26
CA ALA A 878 -12.36 -28.07 34.86
C ALA A 878 -13.27 -26.94 34.35
N ALA A 879 -14.17 -26.39 35.16
CA ALA A 879 -14.97 -25.22 34.77
C ALA A 879 -14.17 -23.90 34.79
N GLY A 880 -12.95 -23.87 35.35
CA GLY A 880 -12.12 -22.67 35.51
C GLY A 880 -12.68 -21.67 36.52
N LEU A 881 -13.40 -22.18 37.54
CA LEU A 881 -14.08 -21.39 38.56
C LEU A 881 -13.33 -21.33 39.89
N VAL A 882 -12.46 -22.30 40.17
CA VAL A 882 -11.64 -22.33 41.40
C VAL A 882 -10.16 -22.53 41.09
N ALA A 883 -9.32 -22.03 41.99
CA ALA A 883 -7.88 -22.27 42.05
C ALA A 883 -7.45 -22.40 43.52
N SER A 884 -6.24 -22.93 43.77
CA SER A 884 -5.66 -23.03 45.12
C SER A 884 -4.35 -22.25 45.25
N ASP A 885 -3.97 -21.93 46.49
CA ASP A 885 -2.74 -21.19 46.82
C ASP A 885 -1.46 -21.96 46.41
N SER A 886 -1.52 -23.27 46.17
CA SER A 886 -0.41 -24.11 45.69
C SER A 886 -0.78 -24.93 44.46
N PHE A 887 0.21 -25.32 43.63
CA PHE A 887 0.00 -26.25 42.51
C PHE A 887 -0.20 -27.70 43.00
N ALA A 888 0.21 -28.02 44.22
CA ALA A 888 0.00 -29.31 44.88
C ALA A 888 -1.47 -29.76 44.86
N GLY A 889 -2.43 -28.83 44.98
CA GLY A 889 -3.87 -29.13 44.89
C GLY A 889 -4.27 -29.68 43.52
N LEU A 890 -3.81 -29.04 42.45
CA LEU A 890 -4.03 -29.52 41.09
C LEU A 890 -3.32 -30.86 40.87
N ARG A 891 -2.08 -30.99 41.36
CA ARG A 891 -1.27 -32.22 41.27
C ARG A 891 -1.96 -33.41 41.92
N ALA A 892 -2.58 -33.22 43.09
CA ALA A 892 -3.37 -34.25 43.75
C ALA A 892 -4.51 -34.71 42.83
N LEU A 893 -5.28 -33.78 42.29
CA LEU A 893 -6.43 -34.03 41.41
C LEU A 893 -6.07 -34.75 40.08
N LEU A 894 -4.81 -34.73 39.64
CA LEU A 894 -4.36 -35.47 38.44
C LEU A 894 -4.38 -37.00 38.60
N THR A 895 -4.26 -37.50 39.83
CA THR A 895 -4.25 -38.94 40.13
C THR A 895 -5.56 -39.32 40.82
N PRO A 896 -6.34 -40.31 40.31
CA PRO A 896 -7.58 -40.74 40.96
C PRO A 896 -7.35 -41.16 42.41
N SER A 897 -8.25 -40.77 43.31
CA SER A 897 -8.19 -41.06 44.75
C SER A 897 -8.03 -42.56 45.06
N GLU A 898 -8.69 -43.43 44.29
CA GLU A 898 -8.59 -44.90 44.40
C GLU A 898 -7.19 -45.46 44.11
N LYS A 899 -6.37 -44.74 43.34
CA LYS A 899 -4.98 -45.13 43.02
C LYS A 899 -3.97 -44.56 44.01
N ARG A 900 -4.38 -43.66 44.90
CA ARG A 900 -3.54 -43.11 45.98
C ARG A 900 -3.55 -44.09 47.17
N LYS A 901 -2.70 -45.12 47.13
CA LYS A 901 -2.60 -46.08 48.24
C LYS A 901 -2.07 -45.39 49.52
N PRO A 902 -2.68 -45.59 50.70
CA PRO A 902 -2.09 -45.15 51.96
C PRO A 902 -0.86 -45.99 52.32
N LEU A 903 0.14 -45.36 52.91
CA LEU A 903 1.40 -45.99 53.28
C LEU A 903 1.20 -46.96 54.46
N GLY A 904 1.16 -48.25 54.17
CA GLY A 904 1.18 -49.32 55.16
C GLY A 904 1.71 -50.61 54.55
N GLY A 905 3.04 -50.72 54.39
CA GLY A 905 3.67 -51.98 54.00
C GLY A 905 4.91 -51.85 53.10
N THR A 906 6.08 -52.11 53.73
CA THR A 906 7.35 -52.64 53.20
C THR A 906 8.24 -51.85 52.20
N LYS A 907 9.55 -52.03 52.46
CA LYS A 907 10.76 -51.32 52.01
C LYS A 907 11.04 -51.27 50.49
N ARG A 908 11.51 -50.06 50.08
CA ARG A 908 12.58 -49.69 49.12
C ARG A 908 12.27 -49.44 47.61
N ARG A 909 12.55 -48.18 47.23
CA ARG A 909 13.05 -47.60 45.95
C ARG A 909 12.06 -47.27 44.81
N ARG A 910 11.36 -46.13 44.93
CA ARG A 910 11.56 -44.87 44.16
C ARG A 910 10.66 -43.79 44.79
N ARG A 911 11.20 -42.59 45.01
CA ARG A 911 10.52 -41.46 45.67
C ARG A 911 9.38 -40.95 44.79
N SER A 912 8.13 -41.29 45.11
CA SER A 912 6.98 -40.43 44.80
C SER A 912 6.54 -39.80 46.12
N PRO A 913 6.69 -38.49 46.31
CA PRO A 913 5.97 -37.81 47.37
C PRO A 913 4.52 -37.64 46.88
N LEU A 914 3.62 -38.49 47.39
CA LEU A 914 2.18 -38.30 47.17
C LEU A 914 1.71 -37.31 48.23
N PHE A 915 1.61 -36.04 47.84
CA PHE A 915 1.01 -34.99 48.67
C PHE A 915 -0.51 -35.08 48.63
N GLY A 916 -1.15 -34.87 49.78
CA GLY A 916 -2.60 -34.83 49.90
C GLY A 916 -3.17 -33.52 49.38
N ILE A 917 -4.45 -33.53 48.97
CA ILE A 917 -5.17 -32.31 48.57
C ILE A 917 -5.26 -31.26 49.71
N GLU A 918 -5.01 -31.67 50.94
CA GLU A 918 -4.90 -30.82 52.14
C GLU A 918 -3.72 -29.85 52.08
N GLU A 919 -2.64 -30.20 51.35
CA GLU A 919 -1.44 -29.37 51.20
C GLU A 919 -1.58 -28.33 50.07
N ALA A 920 -2.77 -28.21 49.47
CA ALA A 920 -3.06 -27.24 48.42
C ALA A 920 -3.10 -25.78 48.90
N GLY A 921 -3.06 -25.55 50.22
CA GLY A 921 -3.37 -24.26 50.83
C GLY A 921 -4.87 -23.97 50.78
N ARG A 922 -5.26 -22.69 50.63
CA ARG A 922 -6.67 -22.32 50.51
C ARG A 922 -7.14 -22.43 49.06
N TRP A 923 -8.35 -22.95 48.89
CA TRP A 923 -9.09 -22.90 47.64
C TRP A 923 -9.90 -21.62 47.58
N SER A 924 -9.96 -21.00 46.41
CA SER A 924 -10.67 -19.74 46.21
C SER A 924 -11.37 -19.70 44.85
N LEU A 925 -12.44 -18.90 44.77
CA LEU A 925 -13.08 -18.60 43.50
C LEU A 925 -12.21 -17.68 42.66
N VAL A 926 -12.06 -18.02 41.38
CA VAL A 926 -11.34 -17.21 40.41
C VAL A 926 -12.13 -15.91 40.18
N LYS A 927 -11.63 -14.81 40.73
CA LYS A 927 -12.20 -13.49 40.50
C LYS A 927 -11.91 -13.07 39.06
N ARG A 928 -12.94 -13.05 38.22
CA ARG A 928 -12.86 -12.42 36.90
C ARG A 928 -13.46 -11.02 36.97
N THR A 929 -12.68 -10.01 36.63
CA THR A 929 -13.25 -8.71 36.29
C THR A 929 -14.02 -8.94 34.98
N PRO A 930 -15.35 -8.81 34.96
CA PRO A 930 -16.07 -8.88 33.69
C PRO A 930 -15.44 -7.85 32.76
N PRO A 931 -15.19 -8.18 31.47
CA PRO A 931 -14.85 -7.13 30.52
C PRO A 931 -15.94 -6.07 30.65
N GLY A 932 -15.56 -4.80 30.83
CA GLY A 932 -16.52 -3.72 30.82
C GLY A 932 -17.33 -3.91 29.55
N VAL A 933 -18.62 -4.25 29.68
CA VAL A 933 -19.43 -4.66 28.53
C VAL A 933 -19.32 -3.50 27.55
N PRO A 934 -18.66 -3.66 26.39
CA PRO A 934 -18.69 -2.62 25.41
C PRO A 934 -20.17 -2.46 25.11
N SER A 935 -20.69 -1.25 25.33
CA SER A 935 -21.95 -0.88 24.71
C SER A 935 -21.88 -1.39 23.28
N LYS A 936 -22.87 -2.17 22.82
CA LYS A 936 -22.94 -2.60 21.40
C LYS A 936 -22.92 -1.41 20.42
N ARG A 937 -22.94 -0.17 20.94
CA ARG A 937 -23.00 1.12 20.27
C ARG A 937 -21.79 2.04 20.58
N ALA A 938 -20.72 1.57 21.21
CA ALA A 938 -19.52 2.38 21.40
C ALA A 938 -18.44 2.00 20.37
N TYR A 939 -17.69 2.99 19.88
CA TYR A 939 -16.50 2.81 19.09
C TYR A 939 -15.56 1.85 19.82
N TYR A 940 -15.18 0.76 19.15
CA TYR A 940 -14.30 -0.23 19.76
C TYR A 940 -12.88 0.32 19.80
N GLU A 941 -12.51 0.91 20.93
CA GLU A 941 -11.11 1.06 21.29
C GLU A 941 -10.68 -0.21 22.03
N PRO A 942 -9.76 -1.01 21.46
CA PRO A 942 -9.18 -2.12 22.20
C PRO A 942 -8.49 -1.56 23.45
N ASP A 943 -8.67 -2.24 24.58
CA ASP A 943 -8.01 -1.89 25.82
C ASP A 943 -6.49 -2.00 25.62
N GLN A 944 -5.86 -0.83 25.41
CA GLN A 944 -4.52 -0.77 24.85
C GLN A 944 -3.49 -1.39 25.78
N ASP A 945 -3.62 -1.20 27.08
CA ASP A 945 -2.72 -1.76 28.09
C ASP A 945 -2.79 -3.29 28.11
N MET A 946 -3.99 -3.86 27.96
CA MET A 946 -4.18 -5.31 27.88
C MET A 946 -3.58 -5.89 26.60
N VAL A 947 -3.88 -5.30 25.45
CA VAL A 947 -3.35 -5.79 24.16
C VAL A 947 -1.83 -5.64 24.12
N GLU A 948 -1.29 -4.52 24.62
CA GLU A 948 0.15 -4.29 24.73
C GLU A 948 0.83 -5.30 25.65
N HIS A 949 0.25 -5.60 26.81
CA HIS A 949 0.79 -6.65 27.68
C HIS A 949 0.80 -8.03 27.01
N ILE A 950 -0.25 -8.39 26.27
CA ILE A 950 -0.32 -9.65 25.52
C ILE A 950 0.74 -9.67 24.41
N VAL A 951 0.88 -8.58 23.66
CA VAL A 951 1.90 -8.43 22.62
C VAL A 951 3.30 -8.60 23.19
N HIS A 952 3.63 -7.91 24.29
CA HIS A 952 4.91 -8.09 24.97
C HIS A 952 5.10 -9.50 25.50
N SER A 953 4.04 -10.15 25.98
CA SER A 953 4.11 -11.55 26.44
C SER A 953 4.39 -12.50 25.29
N LEU A 954 3.76 -12.30 24.13
CA LEU A 954 4.01 -13.10 22.92
C LEU A 954 5.41 -12.85 22.35
N LEU A 955 5.88 -11.60 22.33
CA LEU A 955 7.25 -11.25 21.94
C LEU A 955 8.27 -11.86 22.91
N ARG A 956 8.03 -11.77 24.22
CA ARG A 956 8.89 -12.44 25.21
C ARG A 956 8.88 -13.96 25.04
N ARG A 957 7.73 -14.54 24.70
CA ARG A 957 7.62 -15.99 24.46
C ARG A 957 8.37 -16.42 23.21
N TYR A 958 8.11 -15.78 22.07
CA TYR A 958 8.57 -16.30 20.78
C TYR A 958 9.74 -15.54 20.15
N GLY A 959 10.07 -14.35 20.66
CA GLY A 959 10.98 -13.39 20.03
C GLY A 959 10.35 -12.72 18.81
N VAL A 960 9.79 -13.51 17.89
CA VAL A 960 9.15 -13.06 16.66
C VAL A 960 7.69 -13.50 16.64
N VAL A 961 6.77 -12.57 16.35
CA VAL A 961 5.32 -12.84 16.30
C VAL A 961 4.80 -12.61 14.88
N PHE A 962 4.04 -13.59 14.35
CA PHE A 962 3.41 -13.51 13.04
C PHE A 962 2.06 -14.22 13.03
N TRP A 963 1.19 -13.87 12.09
CA TRP A 963 -0.19 -14.37 12.00
C TRP A 963 -0.33 -15.90 12.15
N ARG A 964 0.48 -16.71 11.45
CA ARG A 964 0.40 -18.18 11.52
C ARG A 964 0.77 -18.75 12.88
N LEU A 965 1.61 -18.05 13.65
CA LEU A 965 1.98 -18.45 15.00
C LEU A 965 0.77 -18.38 15.94
N LEU A 966 -0.05 -17.34 15.81
CA LEU A 966 -1.25 -17.14 16.63
C LEU A 966 -2.31 -18.23 16.43
N GLN A 967 -2.31 -18.92 15.29
CA GLN A 967 -3.17 -20.09 15.08
C GLN A 967 -2.82 -21.26 16.02
N ARG A 968 -1.64 -21.23 16.65
CA ARG A 968 -1.20 -22.19 17.66
C ARG A 968 -1.41 -21.70 19.09
N GLU A 969 -1.90 -20.48 19.26
CA GLU A 969 -2.22 -19.87 20.54
C GLU A 969 -3.71 -20.02 20.89
N ALA A 970 -4.06 -19.58 22.09
CA ALA A 970 -5.44 -19.46 22.53
C ALA A 970 -6.30 -18.65 21.54
N ALA A 971 -7.39 -19.26 21.06
CA ALA A 971 -8.28 -18.64 20.07
C ALA A 971 -9.01 -17.37 20.58
N TRP A 972 -8.99 -17.13 21.89
CA TRP A 972 -9.59 -15.97 22.54
C TRP A 972 -8.62 -14.80 22.73
N LEU A 973 -7.35 -14.94 22.35
CA LEU A 973 -6.44 -13.80 22.30
C LEU A 973 -7.02 -12.70 21.39
N PRO A 974 -6.63 -11.42 21.61
CA PRO A 974 -7.02 -10.34 20.72
C PRO A 974 -6.76 -10.70 19.25
N PRO A 975 -7.61 -10.25 18.31
CA PRO A 975 -7.38 -10.54 16.90
C PRO A 975 -6.09 -9.89 16.40
N TRP A 976 -5.49 -10.47 15.36
CA TRP A 976 -4.23 -9.97 14.77
C TRP A 976 -4.29 -8.49 14.43
N ARG A 977 -5.44 -7.99 13.96
CA ARG A 977 -5.66 -6.57 13.67
C ARG A 977 -5.29 -5.66 14.86
N ASP A 978 -5.72 -6.02 16.07
CA ASP A 978 -5.53 -5.18 17.26
C ASP A 978 -4.09 -5.29 17.77
N MET A 979 -3.52 -6.50 17.76
CA MET A 979 -2.10 -6.72 18.09
C MET A 979 -1.16 -6.04 17.11
N LEU A 980 -1.49 -6.04 15.82
CA LEU A 980 -0.70 -5.42 14.77
C LEU A 980 -0.61 -3.90 14.94
N ARG A 981 -1.69 -3.25 15.40
CA ARG A 981 -1.66 -1.81 15.75
C ARG A 981 -0.65 -1.53 16.86
N VAL A 982 -0.67 -2.33 17.92
CA VAL A 982 0.27 -2.20 19.03
C VAL A 982 1.71 -2.48 18.58
N LEU A 983 1.94 -3.57 17.84
CA LEU A 983 3.26 -3.94 17.33
C LEU A 983 3.87 -2.80 16.49
N ARG A 984 3.07 -2.18 15.64
CA ARG A 984 3.49 -1.01 14.84
C ARG A 984 3.78 0.22 15.70
N ARG A 985 2.98 0.46 16.74
CA ARG A 985 3.24 1.55 17.70
C ARG A 985 4.54 1.33 18.47
N LEU A 986 4.83 0.09 18.87
CA LEU A 986 6.11 -0.26 19.50
C LEU A 986 7.24 0.01 18.51
N GLU A 987 7.14 -0.48 17.27
CA GLU A 987 8.13 -0.23 16.21
C GLU A 987 8.35 1.28 15.94
N ALA A 988 7.29 2.10 15.94
CA ALA A 988 7.40 3.54 15.75
C ALA A 988 8.12 4.27 16.90
N ARG A 989 8.09 3.70 18.12
CA ARG A 989 8.78 4.26 19.30
C ARG A 989 10.26 3.87 19.37
N GLY A 990 10.72 2.96 18.51
CA GLY A 990 12.04 2.31 18.61
C GLY A 990 12.04 1.17 19.60
#